data_AF-A0A8H5N8E0-F1
#
_entry.id   AF-A0A8H5N8E0-F1
#
_cell.length_a   1.000
_cell.length_b   1.000
_cell.length_c   1.000
_cell.angle_alpha   90.00
_cell.angle_beta   90.00
_cell.angle_gamma   90.00
#
_symmetry.space_group_name_H-M   'P 1'
#
loop_
_entity.id
_entity.type
_entity.pdbx_description
1 polymer ?
#
loop_
_entity_poly.entity_id
_entity_poly.type
_entity_poly.pdbx_seq_one_letter_code
_entity_poly.pdbx_strand_id
1 'polypeptide(L)'
;MEGSFFSEIFSVKALGSDSTLKAECHWRFSPPPFPENVNGNVPPHYKSVDLALNLTSSEKAETNGHASGGTGGPADCTDTPLGTIINRCLALKLPYAEGSRPNRAIETLIKVLLVPRNGYLCRRDILQLRMVHSDCVGSVIPFRVEDRPYPAPAGTEANLLPLLQSSPGALICKESIQWAHGLQAFDLVDREVNERLSFDWILPGKPSALTVAVVGGRPLFDSTTGGYGSEGPFDAARALGIAVIVLDRPGYFMEGPKYSHLRDDFIAVDMTSDDSLPQRLTTAVKGHKIDGIITFSDEYVIATAKAAEMLNLETEPVESIITAHYKDATRKVLNTPNMQSFRLKSATDLDNEEVSKTLEAFKYPLVIKPCRGGASRGVKKVQSHQRLREAIDQLESDGLTKYGILLETYIRGPEIDANIALWDGELMFAEITDDFPCTADASNATIADSFGETVMVSPTLLSQKEQKLIRSFLHQTLLKLGFRNGVFHVEARVQNSSMRYQEIDGLVDLTDADSPSPGDPEVYLIEVNARPPGLDCAFSTLHAYGVDLCALQLLQCLRDGDRFKAMWCTLSVTSRSGATMNAVFTSNSSSAPASLGANANTSDLEYQEVTDPRAKKRLQNRVAQRSYRRRVKSRIADLQKKVAQYEDANSSKEGPETGEQPRLHENSVHQRISYTSPEIINPGPTQGLREVIGSRSSREKSQENSTHKSQNYTLSPASSRALGNEISGPPVTKAVRSYQQVGPGREPQQSRRSGFIAEPEEANRYVHQPHFDDTTVGQNNGSAILSPATVPRESLNARFQNIMECVGAMGFESFDDLVTSYYVDEFEEASKLFHEQRFSRIRRLPGVFAEILEGARKWEPSERRGLGEEVLKETEAVLMLENSEAWQSLQSITDAAMAKDNISTEQVYQNLNA
;
A
#
# COMPACT_ATOMS: atom_id res chain seq x y z
N MET A 1 8.40 -41.14 -27.54
CA MET A 1 8.64 -39.74 -27.95
C MET A 1 8.88 -38.82 -26.74
N GLU A 2 8.69 -39.29 -25.51
CA GLU A 2 9.16 -38.56 -24.32
C GLU A 2 10.69 -38.67 -24.21
N GLY A 3 11.36 -37.55 -23.98
CA GLY A 3 12.81 -37.50 -23.66
C GLY A 3 13.77 -37.25 -24.82
N SER A 4 13.34 -37.35 -26.10
CA SER A 4 14.19 -37.02 -27.26
C SER A 4 14.05 -35.56 -27.66
N PHE A 5 15.17 -34.85 -27.81
CA PHE A 5 15.20 -33.49 -28.33
C PHE A 5 14.96 -33.48 -29.85
N PHE A 6 14.07 -32.59 -30.29
CA PHE A 6 13.92 -32.17 -31.68
C PHE A 6 14.87 -31.00 -31.96
N SER A 7 15.34 -30.88 -33.20
CA SER A 7 16.21 -29.79 -33.64
C SER A 7 15.59 -29.11 -34.85
N GLU A 8 15.40 -27.79 -34.75
CA GLU A 8 14.85 -26.95 -35.81
C GLU A 8 15.67 -25.66 -35.94
N ILE A 9 15.77 -25.13 -37.16
CA ILE A 9 16.58 -23.95 -37.48
C ILE A 9 15.68 -22.88 -38.10
N PHE A 10 15.73 -21.67 -37.55
CA PHE A 10 14.93 -20.53 -37.98
C PHE A 10 15.82 -19.32 -38.34
N SER A 11 15.27 -18.45 -39.18
CA SER A 11 15.80 -17.11 -39.42
C SER A 11 14.99 -16.06 -38.65
N VAL A 12 15.64 -15.01 -38.18
CA VAL A 12 15.00 -13.93 -37.41
C VAL A 12 15.71 -12.60 -37.66
N LYS A 13 14.94 -11.52 -37.86
CA LYS A 13 15.49 -10.16 -37.88
C LYS A 13 15.57 -9.62 -36.47
N ALA A 14 16.76 -9.17 -36.07
CA ALA A 14 16.95 -8.55 -34.77
C ALA A 14 16.22 -7.19 -34.70
N LEU A 15 15.51 -6.94 -33.61
CA LEU A 15 14.76 -5.69 -33.43
C LEU A 15 15.69 -4.47 -33.54
N GLY A 16 15.44 -3.59 -34.53
CA GLY A 16 16.26 -2.39 -34.77
C GLY A 16 17.55 -2.61 -35.56
N SER A 17 17.74 -3.78 -36.19
CA SER A 17 18.88 -4.08 -37.07
C SER A 17 18.44 -4.76 -38.36
N ASP A 18 19.12 -4.48 -39.48
CA ASP A 18 18.94 -5.16 -40.76
C ASP A 18 19.60 -6.56 -40.81
N SER A 19 20.30 -6.95 -39.75
CA SER A 19 20.99 -8.24 -39.67
C SER A 19 20.03 -9.39 -39.39
N THR A 20 20.05 -10.41 -40.26
CA THR A 20 19.36 -11.69 -40.02
C THR A 20 20.25 -12.63 -39.20
N LEU A 21 19.70 -13.16 -38.11
CA LEU A 21 20.36 -14.15 -37.26
C LEU A 21 19.82 -15.56 -37.56
N LYS A 22 20.67 -16.56 -37.32
CA LYS A 22 20.28 -17.96 -37.37
C LYS A 22 20.05 -18.46 -35.93
N ALA A 23 18.84 -18.94 -35.67
CA ALA A 23 18.43 -19.49 -34.39
C ALA A 23 18.31 -21.02 -34.50
N GLU A 24 19.16 -21.74 -33.77
CA GLU A 24 19.09 -23.19 -33.63
C GLU A 24 18.35 -23.51 -32.33
N CYS A 25 17.23 -24.22 -32.46
CA CYS A 25 16.31 -24.53 -31.38
C CYS A 25 16.32 -26.03 -31.11
N HIS A 26 16.80 -26.42 -29.94
CA HIS A 26 16.71 -27.79 -29.44
C HIS A 26 15.60 -27.87 -28.41
N TRP A 27 14.55 -28.65 -28.65
CA TRP A 27 13.41 -28.68 -27.75
C TRP A 27 12.82 -30.07 -27.51
N ARG A 28 12.13 -30.25 -26.39
CA ARG A 28 11.37 -31.46 -26.06
C ARG A 28 10.11 -31.11 -25.27
N PHE A 29 9.09 -31.97 -25.33
CA PHE A 29 8.03 -31.92 -24.33
C PHE A 29 8.62 -32.21 -22.96
N SER A 30 8.30 -31.36 -21.99
CA SER A 30 8.73 -31.57 -20.62
C SER A 30 8.03 -32.82 -20.06
N PRO A 31 8.73 -33.67 -19.30
CA PRO A 31 8.09 -34.82 -18.66
C PRO A 31 6.96 -34.37 -17.73
N PRO A 32 5.92 -35.18 -17.53
CA PRO A 32 4.84 -34.82 -16.61
C PRO A 32 5.41 -34.59 -15.20
N PRO A 33 4.92 -33.58 -14.48
CA PRO A 33 5.54 -33.10 -13.25
C PRO A 33 5.56 -34.12 -12.11
N PHE A 34 4.72 -35.17 -12.18
CA PHE A 34 4.75 -36.33 -11.29
C PHE A 34 4.29 -37.58 -12.07
N PRO A 35 4.90 -38.77 -11.84
CA PRO A 35 4.26 -40.03 -12.23
C PRO A 35 2.94 -40.14 -11.45
N GLU A 36 1.87 -40.53 -12.14
CA GLU A 36 0.48 -40.61 -11.67
C GLU A 36 0.34 -40.66 -10.13
N ASN A 37 -0.18 -39.58 -9.54
CA ASN A 37 -0.50 -39.54 -8.13
C ASN A 37 -1.42 -40.71 -7.79
N VAL A 38 -1.02 -41.53 -6.81
CA VAL A 38 -1.77 -42.71 -6.32
C VAL A 38 -3.18 -42.35 -5.79
N ASN A 39 -3.48 -41.05 -5.63
CA ASN A 39 -4.79 -40.53 -5.26
C ASN A 39 -5.33 -39.51 -6.31
N GLY A 40 -5.75 -40.00 -7.48
CA GLY A 40 -6.84 -39.43 -8.29
C GLY A 40 -6.59 -38.18 -9.16
N ASN A 41 -6.53 -38.40 -10.48
CA ASN A 41 -7.28 -37.71 -11.55
C ASN A 41 -7.41 -36.17 -11.64
N VAL A 42 -6.53 -35.33 -11.06
CA VAL A 42 -6.52 -33.90 -11.41
C VAL A 42 -5.58 -33.67 -12.61
N PRO A 43 -6.09 -33.23 -13.79
CA PRO A 43 -5.25 -32.91 -14.94
C PRO A 43 -4.30 -31.75 -14.60
N PRO A 44 -3.09 -31.72 -15.17
CA PRO A 44 -2.15 -30.64 -14.91
C PRO A 44 -2.70 -29.29 -15.40
N HIS A 45 -2.46 -28.23 -14.62
CA HIS A 45 -2.91 -26.87 -14.93
C HIS A 45 -2.13 -26.21 -16.09
N TYR A 46 -1.08 -26.86 -16.57
CA TYR A 46 -0.29 -26.44 -17.73
C TYR A 46 0.37 -27.66 -18.39
N LYS A 47 0.80 -27.48 -19.64
CA LYS A 47 1.80 -28.33 -20.30
C LYS A 47 3.04 -27.48 -20.57
N SER A 48 4.19 -28.09 -20.85
CA SER A 48 5.38 -27.28 -21.15
C SER A 48 6.34 -27.94 -22.14
N VAL A 49 7.20 -27.09 -22.71
CA VAL A 49 8.31 -27.44 -23.58
C VAL A 49 9.60 -26.91 -22.97
N ASP A 50 10.60 -27.78 -22.90
CA ASP A 50 11.98 -27.38 -22.62
C ASP A 50 12.61 -26.94 -23.95
N LEU A 51 13.09 -25.70 -24.03
CA LEU A 51 13.73 -25.13 -25.21
C LEU A 51 15.15 -24.66 -24.85
N ALA A 52 16.15 -25.22 -25.51
CA ALA A 52 17.51 -24.72 -25.53
C ALA A 52 17.74 -23.96 -26.84
N LEU A 53 18.04 -22.67 -26.71
CA LEU A 53 18.21 -21.75 -27.83
C LEU A 53 19.69 -21.38 -28.02
N ASN A 54 20.20 -21.62 -29.23
CA ASN A 54 21.52 -21.17 -29.68
C ASN A 54 21.37 -20.11 -30.79
N LEU A 55 22.04 -18.97 -30.61
CA LEU A 55 22.03 -17.88 -31.60
C LEU A 55 23.41 -17.74 -32.25
N THR A 56 23.44 -17.67 -33.58
CA THR A 56 24.67 -17.45 -34.36
C THR A 56 24.47 -16.30 -35.36
N SER A 57 25.46 -15.41 -35.47
CA SER A 57 25.43 -14.32 -36.45
C SER A 57 25.67 -14.87 -37.85
N SER A 58 24.81 -14.49 -38.79
CA SER A 58 25.05 -14.78 -40.21
C SER A 58 26.08 -13.82 -40.79
N GLU A 59 27.36 -13.98 -40.44
CA GLU A 59 28.45 -13.35 -41.18
C GLU A 59 29.31 -14.43 -41.86
N LYS A 60 29.15 -14.50 -43.20
CA LYS A 60 29.91 -15.28 -44.19
C LYS A 60 29.71 -16.80 -44.18
N ALA A 61 28.73 -17.25 -44.95
CA ALA A 61 28.75 -18.56 -45.61
C ALA A 61 28.55 -18.40 -47.13
N GLU A 62 29.37 -17.58 -47.76
CA GLU A 62 29.58 -17.61 -49.22
C GLU A 62 31.07 -17.79 -49.51
N THR A 63 31.58 -19.01 -49.26
CA THR A 63 32.66 -19.63 -50.05
C THR A 63 32.84 -21.05 -49.54
N ASN A 64 32.13 -21.98 -50.18
CA ASN A 64 32.64 -23.26 -50.69
C ASN A 64 31.45 -24.19 -50.91
N GLY A 65 31.18 -24.44 -52.18
CA GLY A 65 30.09 -25.29 -52.62
C GLY A 65 30.25 -26.72 -52.14
N HIS A 66 29.16 -27.29 -51.64
CA HIS A 66 28.65 -28.53 -52.17
C HIS A 66 27.14 -28.58 -51.92
N ALA A 67 26.38 -28.53 -53.00
CA ALA A 67 24.96 -28.76 -52.99
C ALA A 67 24.69 -30.22 -52.62
N SER A 68 24.14 -30.44 -51.43
CA SER A 68 23.32 -31.63 -51.13
C SER A 68 21.89 -31.15 -50.91
N GLY A 69 20.99 -31.59 -51.77
CA GLY A 69 19.63 -31.10 -51.92
C GLY A 69 18.77 -31.25 -50.65
N GLY A 70 18.11 -30.15 -50.31
CA GLY A 70 16.98 -30.05 -49.40
C GLY A 70 16.37 -28.67 -49.63
N THR A 71 15.15 -28.62 -50.15
CA THR A 71 14.44 -27.41 -50.59
C THR A 71 13.98 -26.54 -49.42
N GLY A 72 14.34 -25.25 -49.43
CA GLY A 72 13.81 -24.19 -48.56
C GLY A 72 14.84 -23.64 -47.56
N GLY A 73 15.11 -22.34 -47.58
CA GLY A 73 15.89 -21.67 -46.53
C GLY A 73 15.21 -21.79 -45.14
N PRO A 74 15.92 -21.51 -44.02
CA PRO A 74 15.34 -21.60 -42.69
C PRO A 74 14.11 -20.69 -42.55
N ALA A 75 13.02 -21.23 -42.01
CA ALA A 75 11.75 -20.51 -41.88
C ALA A 75 11.93 -19.22 -41.06
N ASP A 76 11.33 -18.12 -41.53
CA ASP A 76 11.35 -16.84 -40.83
C ASP A 76 10.41 -16.89 -39.62
N CYS A 77 10.93 -16.54 -38.45
CA CYS A 77 10.19 -16.51 -37.19
C CYS A 77 10.10 -15.11 -36.58
N THR A 78 10.46 -14.05 -37.31
CA THR A 78 10.52 -12.66 -36.82
C THR A 78 9.23 -12.22 -36.12
N ASP A 79 8.07 -12.40 -36.76
CA ASP A 79 6.77 -11.97 -36.23
C ASP A 79 6.02 -13.11 -35.51
N THR A 80 6.76 -13.97 -34.80
CA THR A 80 6.20 -15.11 -34.07
C THR A 80 6.55 -15.04 -32.57
N PRO A 81 5.91 -15.87 -31.71
CA PRO A 81 6.35 -16.00 -30.33
C PRO A 81 7.83 -16.38 -30.21
N LEU A 82 8.37 -17.20 -31.12
CA LEU A 82 9.79 -17.56 -31.13
C LEU A 82 10.68 -16.34 -31.40
N GLY A 83 10.34 -15.50 -32.37
CA GLY A 83 11.02 -14.23 -32.63
C GLY A 83 11.00 -13.30 -31.42
N THR A 84 9.87 -13.28 -30.68
CA THR A 84 9.74 -12.55 -29.42
C THR A 84 10.71 -13.08 -28.35
N ILE A 85 10.80 -14.41 -28.18
CA ILE A 85 11.78 -15.04 -27.28
C ILE A 85 13.20 -14.59 -27.63
N ILE A 86 13.57 -14.74 -28.91
CA ILE A 86 14.92 -14.46 -29.39
C ILE A 86 15.28 -12.98 -29.15
N ASN A 87 14.39 -12.06 -29.52
CA ASN A 87 14.64 -10.62 -29.32
C ASN A 87 14.81 -10.25 -27.84
N ARG A 88 14.08 -10.90 -26.92
CA ARG A 88 14.26 -10.69 -25.47
C ARG A 88 15.58 -11.28 -24.97
N CYS A 89 15.98 -12.45 -25.46
CA CYS A 89 17.29 -13.03 -25.14
C CYS A 89 18.45 -12.12 -25.60
N LEU A 90 18.31 -11.47 -26.77
CA LEU A 90 19.29 -10.50 -27.27
C LEU A 90 19.35 -9.25 -26.39
N ALA A 91 18.21 -8.69 -26.02
CA ALA A 91 18.13 -7.50 -25.17
C ALA A 91 18.76 -7.72 -23.77
N LEU A 92 18.59 -8.92 -23.19
CA LEU A 92 19.17 -9.26 -21.89
C LEU A 92 20.70 -9.41 -21.91
N LYS A 93 21.28 -9.71 -23.09
CA LYS A 93 22.73 -9.95 -23.26
C LYS A 93 23.52 -8.72 -23.73
N LEU A 94 22.85 -7.58 -23.95
CA LEU A 94 23.49 -6.31 -24.30
C LEU A 94 23.87 -5.53 -23.01
N PRO A 95 25.00 -5.93 -22.38
CA PRO A 95 25.99 -4.94 -21.98
C PRO A 95 27.41 -5.47 -22.25
N TYR A 96 27.86 -5.44 -23.49
CA TYR A 96 29.29 -5.56 -23.81
C TYR A 96 29.75 -4.27 -24.48
N ALA A 97 30.82 -3.67 -23.94
CA ALA A 97 31.53 -2.57 -24.56
C ALA A 97 31.92 -2.94 -26.00
N GLU A 98 31.76 -1.98 -26.91
CA GLU A 98 32.22 -2.07 -28.29
C GLU A 98 33.67 -2.59 -28.32
N GLY A 99 33.89 -3.78 -28.91
CA GLY A 99 35.23 -4.33 -29.14
C GLY A 99 35.43 -5.81 -28.82
N SER A 100 34.52 -6.47 -28.09
CA SER A 100 34.63 -7.91 -27.77
C SER A 100 33.75 -8.75 -28.70
N ARG A 101 34.30 -9.37 -29.75
CA ARG A 101 33.55 -10.34 -30.58
C ARG A 101 33.15 -11.57 -29.75
N PRO A 102 31.86 -11.93 -29.63
CA PRO A 102 31.47 -13.14 -28.93
C PRO A 102 31.57 -14.34 -29.89
N ASN A 103 32.70 -15.05 -29.86
CA ASN A 103 32.89 -16.28 -30.65
C ASN A 103 32.42 -17.54 -29.90
N ARG A 104 31.42 -17.43 -29.01
CA ARG A 104 30.86 -18.55 -28.25
C ARG A 104 29.34 -18.55 -28.39
N ALA A 105 28.77 -19.64 -28.91
CA ALA A 105 27.34 -19.88 -28.90
C ALA A 105 26.86 -19.89 -27.43
N ILE A 106 25.98 -18.96 -27.07
CA ILE A 106 25.43 -18.89 -25.73
C ILE A 106 24.08 -19.62 -25.74
N GLU A 107 24.11 -20.88 -25.32
CA GLU A 107 22.90 -21.67 -25.08
C GLU A 107 22.06 -21.00 -23.98
N THR A 108 20.78 -20.77 -24.25
CA THR A 108 19.83 -20.21 -23.29
C THR A 108 18.70 -21.19 -23.06
N LEU A 109 18.52 -21.60 -21.82
CA LEU A 109 17.47 -22.52 -21.40
C LEU A 109 16.18 -21.76 -21.09
N ILE A 110 15.11 -22.16 -21.76
CA ILE A 110 13.81 -21.49 -21.78
C ILE A 110 12.72 -22.54 -21.54
N LYS A 111 11.87 -22.32 -20.54
CA LYS A 111 10.66 -23.12 -20.31
C LYS A 111 9.49 -22.43 -20.99
N VAL A 112 8.89 -23.05 -22.00
CA VAL A 112 7.67 -22.53 -22.63
C VAL A 112 6.46 -23.17 -21.99
N LEU A 113 5.54 -22.37 -21.46
CA LEU A 113 4.30 -22.87 -20.87
C LEU A 113 3.20 -22.93 -21.93
N LEU A 114 2.38 -23.97 -21.90
CA LEU A 114 1.28 -24.19 -22.83
C LEU A 114 -0.02 -24.34 -22.04
N VAL A 115 -1.11 -23.79 -22.57
CA VAL A 115 -2.43 -23.99 -21.96
C VAL A 115 -2.86 -25.47 -22.10
N PRO A 116 -3.47 -26.08 -21.08
CA PRO A 116 -3.89 -27.49 -21.18
C PRO A 116 -5.16 -27.68 -22.01
N ARG A 117 -5.94 -26.61 -22.23
CA ARG A 117 -7.24 -26.59 -22.91
C ARG A 117 -7.49 -25.25 -23.58
N ASN A 118 -8.45 -25.20 -24.50
CA ASN A 118 -8.91 -23.94 -25.11
C ASN A 118 -9.44 -23.02 -24.02
N GLY A 119 -9.04 -21.75 -24.01
CA GLY A 119 -9.57 -20.79 -23.04
C GLY A 119 -8.85 -19.45 -23.00
N TYR A 120 -9.13 -18.66 -21.99
CA TYR A 120 -8.60 -17.32 -21.78
C TYR A 120 -7.84 -17.26 -20.46
N LEU A 121 -6.82 -16.41 -20.36
CA LEU A 121 -6.16 -16.20 -19.07
C LEU A 121 -7.14 -15.55 -18.09
N CYS A 122 -7.12 -15.99 -16.83
CA CYS A 122 -7.86 -15.29 -15.76
C CYS A 122 -7.35 -13.86 -15.55
N ARG A 123 -6.07 -13.62 -15.86
CA ARG A 123 -5.40 -12.33 -15.78
C ARG A 123 -4.25 -12.29 -16.79
N ARG A 124 -4.08 -11.18 -17.52
CA ARG A 124 -3.16 -11.09 -18.67
C ARG A 124 -1.67 -11.20 -18.31
N ASP A 125 -1.29 -10.80 -17.10
CA ASP A 125 0.08 -10.82 -16.58
C ASP A 125 0.30 -11.97 -15.58
N ILE A 126 -0.56 -13.01 -15.57
CA ILE A 126 -0.55 -14.03 -14.52
C ILE A 126 0.79 -14.74 -14.38
N LEU A 127 1.52 -14.93 -15.49
CA LEU A 127 2.86 -15.52 -15.46
C LEU A 127 3.87 -14.60 -14.77
N GLN A 128 3.84 -13.31 -15.09
CA GLN A 128 4.70 -12.30 -14.47
C GLN A 128 4.39 -12.21 -12.98
N LEU A 129 3.11 -12.07 -12.62
CA LEU A 129 2.62 -11.99 -11.25
C LEU A 129 3.08 -13.19 -10.41
N ARG A 130 2.96 -14.41 -10.96
CA ARG A 130 3.28 -15.64 -10.23
C ARG A 130 4.78 -15.94 -10.16
N MET A 131 5.59 -15.44 -11.10
CA MET A 131 7.05 -15.68 -11.14
C MET A 131 7.88 -14.57 -10.51
N VAL A 132 7.26 -13.56 -9.89
CA VAL A 132 7.98 -12.54 -9.11
C VAL A 132 8.80 -13.22 -8.01
N HIS A 133 10.05 -12.76 -7.86
CA HIS A 133 11.04 -13.32 -6.92
C HIS A 133 11.27 -14.82 -7.07
N SER A 134 11.07 -15.37 -8.28
CA SER A 134 11.42 -16.76 -8.54
C SER A 134 12.91 -16.99 -8.34
N ASP A 135 13.26 -18.13 -7.74
CA ASP A 135 14.66 -18.52 -7.55
C ASP A 135 15.26 -19.03 -8.86
N CYS A 136 14.44 -19.64 -9.72
CA CYS A 136 14.88 -20.31 -10.95
C CYS A 136 14.65 -19.50 -12.23
N VAL A 137 13.70 -18.56 -12.25
CA VAL A 137 13.33 -17.78 -13.43
C VAL A 137 13.98 -16.40 -13.37
N GLY A 138 14.73 -16.06 -14.42
CA GLY A 138 15.38 -14.76 -14.58
C GLY A 138 14.50 -13.74 -15.30
N SER A 139 13.66 -14.19 -16.23
CA SER A 139 12.76 -13.32 -16.98
C SER A 139 11.51 -14.06 -17.45
N VAL A 140 10.38 -13.35 -17.49
CA VAL A 140 9.12 -13.81 -18.08
C VAL A 140 8.88 -13.08 -19.39
N ILE A 141 8.62 -13.82 -20.45
CA ILE A 141 8.30 -13.31 -21.78
C ILE A 141 6.83 -13.59 -22.05
N PRO A 142 5.94 -12.60 -21.91
CA PRO A 142 4.54 -12.79 -22.29
C PRO A 142 4.40 -12.85 -23.80
N PHE A 143 3.55 -13.74 -24.29
CA PHE A 143 3.13 -13.75 -25.68
C PHE A 143 1.79 -13.04 -25.81
N ARG A 144 1.77 -11.99 -26.63
CA ARG A 144 0.55 -11.28 -26.97
C ARG A 144 -0.20 -12.11 -28.00
N VAL A 145 -1.47 -12.39 -27.71
CA VAL A 145 -2.43 -12.80 -28.72
C VAL A 145 -3.55 -11.76 -28.66
N GLU A 146 -4.12 -11.44 -29.83
CA GLU A 146 -5.36 -10.68 -29.95
C GLU A 146 -6.47 -11.31 -29.09
N ASP A 147 -7.63 -10.66 -29.01
CA ASP A 147 -8.81 -10.99 -28.19
C ASP A 147 -9.48 -12.37 -28.48
N ARG A 148 -8.68 -13.43 -28.62
CA ARG A 148 -9.00 -14.80 -29.02
C ARG A 148 -8.59 -15.78 -27.91
N PRO A 149 -9.24 -16.95 -27.80
CA PRO A 149 -8.83 -17.96 -26.83
C PRO A 149 -7.49 -18.57 -27.24
N TYR A 150 -6.66 -18.88 -26.25
CA TYR A 150 -5.49 -19.73 -26.45
C TYR A 150 -5.96 -21.12 -26.87
N PRO A 151 -5.46 -21.66 -27.99
CA PRO A 151 -5.80 -23.00 -28.42
C PRO A 151 -5.06 -24.02 -27.54
N ALA A 152 -5.73 -25.13 -27.22
CA ALA A 152 -5.07 -26.32 -26.69
C ALA A 152 -4.03 -26.82 -27.70
N PRO A 153 -2.89 -27.35 -27.25
CA PRO A 153 -1.87 -27.87 -28.15
C PRO A 153 -2.42 -29.02 -28.99
N ALA A 154 -2.34 -28.89 -30.31
CA ALA A 154 -2.74 -29.91 -31.28
C ALA A 154 -1.77 -31.12 -31.24
N GLY A 155 -2.28 -32.32 -31.51
CA GLY A 155 -1.55 -33.58 -31.29
C GLY A 155 -0.37 -33.85 -32.24
N THR A 156 0.67 -34.48 -31.67
CA THR A 156 1.76 -35.31 -32.23
C THR A 156 2.65 -34.84 -33.39
N GLU A 157 2.33 -33.79 -34.16
CA GLU A 157 3.29 -33.28 -35.15
C GLU A 157 4.37 -32.42 -34.47
N ALA A 158 5.63 -32.86 -34.55
CA ALA A 158 6.77 -32.21 -33.90
C ALA A 158 7.21 -30.96 -34.69
N ASN A 159 6.51 -29.84 -34.47
CA ASN A 159 6.90 -28.54 -35.01
C ASN A 159 6.74 -27.45 -33.93
N LEU A 160 7.81 -26.72 -33.68
CA LEU A 160 7.87 -25.72 -32.61
C LEU A 160 6.91 -24.55 -32.83
N LEU A 161 6.84 -23.97 -34.03
CA LEU A 161 6.08 -22.73 -34.26
C LEU A 161 4.57 -22.88 -34.02
N PRO A 162 3.87 -23.91 -34.54
CA PRO A 162 2.46 -24.16 -34.21
C PRO A 162 2.24 -24.39 -32.71
N LEU A 163 3.19 -25.04 -32.03
CA LEU A 163 3.11 -25.33 -30.60
C LEU A 163 3.10 -24.05 -29.75
N LEU A 164 3.92 -23.07 -30.14
CA LEU A 164 4.00 -21.78 -29.45
C LEU A 164 2.70 -20.96 -29.55
N GLN A 165 1.79 -21.26 -30.49
CA GLN A 165 0.48 -20.61 -30.56
C GLN A 165 -0.41 -20.94 -29.35
N SER A 166 -0.19 -22.09 -28.71
CA SER A 166 -0.85 -22.51 -27.46
C SER A 166 -0.21 -21.90 -26.21
N SER A 167 0.84 -21.09 -26.37
CA SER A 167 1.61 -20.56 -25.25
C SER A 167 1.17 -19.15 -24.89
N PRO A 168 0.89 -18.86 -23.61
CA PRO A 168 0.74 -17.49 -23.11
C PRO A 168 2.08 -16.83 -22.79
N GLY A 169 3.18 -17.58 -22.76
CA GLY A 169 4.51 -17.03 -22.50
C GLY A 169 5.58 -18.08 -22.21
N ALA A 170 6.82 -17.59 -22.12
CA ALA A 170 8.00 -18.37 -21.82
C ALA A 170 8.78 -17.81 -20.63
N LEU A 171 9.53 -18.68 -19.96
CA LEU A 171 10.35 -18.38 -18.79
C LEU A 171 11.81 -18.61 -19.14
N ILE A 172 12.64 -17.57 -19.06
CA ILE A 172 14.09 -17.71 -19.18
C ILE A 172 14.64 -18.15 -17.83
N CYS A 173 15.37 -19.26 -17.79
CA CYS A 173 16.06 -19.73 -16.59
C CYS A 173 17.11 -18.70 -16.12
N LYS A 174 17.33 -18.54 -14.81
CA LYS A 174 18.44 -17.71 -14.32
C LYS A 174 19.78 -18.28 -14.75
N GLU A 175 20.70 -17.42 -15.17
CA GLU A 175 22.02 -17.83 -15.65
C GLU A 175 22.79 -18.64 -14.60
N SER A 176 22.70 -18.25 -13.33
CA SER A 176 23.32 -18.97 -12.21
C SER A 176 22.90 -20.45 -12.13
N ILE A 177 21.60 -20.74 -12.35
CA ILE A 177 21.09 -22.10 -12.35
C ILE A 177 21.47 -22.84 -13.62
N GLN A 178 21.41 -22.16 -14.77
CA GLN A 178 21.83 -22.74 -16.05
C GLN A 178 23.29 -23.21 -15.99
N TRP A 179 24.20 -22.38 -15.45
CA TRP A 179 25.62 -22.74 -15.31
C TRP A 179 25.86 -23.86 -14.30
N ALA A 180 25.12 -23.87 -13.18
CA ALA A 180 25.31 -24.86 -12.12
C ALA A 180 24.74 -26.25 -12.47
N HIS A 181 23.64 -26.31 -13.24
CA HIS A 181 22.85 -27.52 -13.41
C HIS A 181 22.66 -27.97 -14.87
N GLY A 182 23.06 -27.16 -15.86
CA GLY A 182 22.82 -27.47 -17.27
C GLY A 182 21.34 -27.77 -17.54
N LEU A 183 21.04 -28.85 -18.27
CA LEU A 183 19.65 -29.26 -18.56
C LEU A 183 18.82 -29.63 -17.31
N GLN A 184 19.45 -29.98 -16.17
CA GLN A 184 18.71 -30.21 -14.91
C GLN A 184 18.11 -28.92 -14.34
N ALA A 185 18.47 -27.74 -14.88
CA ALA A 185 17.79 -26.49 -14.56
C ALA A 185 16.28 -26.56 -14.86
N PHE A 186 15.85 -27.33 -15.87
CA PHE A 186 14.43 -27.51 -16.18
C PHE A 186 13.66 -28.20 -15.06
N ASP A 187 14.28 -29.16 -14.36
CA ASP A 187 13.65 -29.84 -13.22
C ASP A 187 13.44 -28.87 -12.04
N LEU A 188 14.36 -27.93 -11.84
CA LEU A 188 14.25 -26.90 -10.81
C LEU A 188 13.12 -25.91 -11.15
N VAL A 189 13.06 -25.46 -12.41
CA VAL A 189 11.99 -24.60 -12.90
C VAL A 189 10.64 -25.31 -12.84
N ASP A 190 10.56 -26.59 -13.18
CA ASP A 190 9.31 -27.36 -13.09
C ASP A 190 8.74 -27.36 -11.68
N ARG A 191 9.58 -27.64 -10.67
CA ARG A 191 9.13 -27.62 -9.27
C ARG A 191 8.53 -26.27 -8.91
N GLU A 192 9.20 -25.18 -9.27
CA GLU A 192 8.74 -23.84 -8.94
C GLU A 192 7.46 -23.43 -9.71
N VAL A 193 7.36 -23.78 -11.00
CA VAL A 193 6.17 -23.51 -11.80
C VAL A 193 4.97 -24.31 -11.31
N ASN A 194 5.16 -25.58 -10.93
CA ASN A 194 4.10 -26.41 -10.36
C ASN A 194 3.54 -25.82 -9.06
N GLU A 195 4.40 -25.28 -8.20
CA GLU A 195 3.96 -24.63 -6.96
C GLU A 195 3.25 -23.28 -7.22
N ARG A 196 3.72 -22.53 -8.22
CA ARG A 196 3.23 -21.17 -8.52
C ARG A 196 1.99 -21.12 -9.40
N LEU A 197 1.72 -22.17 -10.18
CA LEU A 197 0.57 -22.31 -11.08
C LEU A 197 -0.27 -23.56 -10.75
N SER A 198 -0.38 -23.91 -9.47
CA SER A 198 -1.15 -25.07 -8.96
C SER A 198 -2.68 -24.86 -8.94
N PHE A 199 -3.21 -24.01 -9.83
CA PHE A 199 -4.63 -23.68 -9.89
C PHE A 199 -5.07 -23.53 -11.35
N ASP A 200 -6.38 -23.51 -11.61
CA ASP A 200 -6.88 -23.29 -12.96
C ASP A 200 -6.83 -21.79 -13.33
N TRP A 201 -5.77 -21.39 -14.01
CA TRP A 201 -5.55 -20.02 -14.49
C TRP A 201 -6.09 -19.78 -15.91
N ILE A 202 -6.77 -20.78 -16.49
CA ILE A 202 -7.39 -20.72 -17.82
C ILE A 202 -8.91 -20.78 -17.68
N LEU A 203 -9.59 -19.70 -17.99
CA LEU A 203 -11.05 -19.61 -18.02
C LEU A 203 -11.62 -20.26 -19.29
N PRO A 204 -12.80 -20.90 -19.20
CA PRO A 204 -13.49 -21.46 -20.37
C PRO A 204 -14.08 -20.39 -21.30
N GLY A 205 -14.41 -19.21 -20.75
CA GLY A 205 -15.02 -18.10 -21.48
C GLY A 205 -14.16 -16.84 -21.48
N LYS A 206 -14.41 -15.94 -22.44
CA LYS A 206 -13.75 -14.63 -22.50
C LYS A 206 -14.22 -13.79 -21.31
N PRO A 207 -13.31 -13.18 -20.52
CA PRO A 207 -13.70 -12.18 -19.54
C PRO A 207 -14.51 -11.06 -20.18
N SER A 208 -15.59 -10.63 -19.52
CA SER A 208 -16.38 -9.47 -19.94
C SER A 208 -15.54 -8.20 -19.88
N ALA A 209 -15.69 -7.32 -20.88
CA ALA A 209 -15.16 -5.97 -20.83
C ALA A 209 -16.05 -5.13 -19.91
N LEU A 210 -15.54 -4.80 -18.73
CA LEU A 210 -16.28 -4.12 -17.66
C LEU A 210 -15.56 -2.83 -17.25
N THR A 211 -16.31 -1.85 -16.76
CA THR A 211 -15.81 -0.55 -16.33
C THR A 211 -16.11 -0.33 -14.85
N VAL A 212 -15.11 0.10 -14.07
CA VAL A 212 -15.25 0.38 -12.64
C VAL A 212 -14.95 1.86 -12.37
N ALA A 213 -15.82 2.51 -11.60
CA ALA A 213 -15.53 3.80 -11.00
C ALA A 213 -14.78 3.63 -9.67
N VAL A 214 -13.56 4.14 -9.57
CA VAL A 214 -12.71 4.08 -8.38
C VAL A 214 -12.74 5.42 -7.65
N VAL A 215 -13.26 5.42 -6.42
CA VAL A 215 -13.42 6.59 -5.55
C VAL A 215 -12.17 6.78 -4.68
N GLY A 216 -11.47 7.90 -4.86
CA GLY A 216 -10.29 8.28 -4.05
C GLY A 216 -9.03 7.48 -4.40
N GLY A 217 -8.27 7.93 -5.40
CA GLY A 217 -7.12 7.20 -5.99
C GLY A 217 -5.83 7.28 -5.17
N ARG A 218 -5.90 7.27 -3.82
CA ARG A 218 -4.86 7.60 -2.80
C ARG A 218 -3.43 7.82 -3.31
N PRO A 219 -2.77 8.97 -3.05
CA PRO A 219 -1.41 9.21 -3.51
C PRO A 219 -0.41 8.64 -2.52
N LEU A 220 0.50 7.78 -2.98
CA LEU A 220 1.68 7.39 -2.20
C LEU A 220 2.91 7.55 -3.09
N PHE A 221 3.61 8.69 -3.01
CA PHE A 221 4.74 8.95 -3.90
C PHE A 221 5.96 8.13 -3.46
N ASP A 222 6.56 7.40 -4.40
CA ASP A 222 7.82 6.71 -4.21
C ASP A 222 8.93 7.55 -4.84
N SER A 223 9.75 8.13 -3.97
CA SER A 223 10.90 8.95 -4.37
C SER A 223 11.99 8.16 -5.10
N THR A 224 12.03 6.84 -4.93
CA THR A 224 13.03 5.95 -5.55
C THR A 224 12.69 5.69 -7.00
N THR A 225 11.42 5.47 -7.30
CA THR A 225 10.94 5.17 -8.66
C THR A 225 10.46 6.42 -9.41
N GLY A 226 10.25 7.54 -8.71
CA GLY A 226 9.69 8.76 -9.27
C GLY A 226 8.21 8.62 -9.66
N GLY A 227 7.55 7.56 -9.16
CA GLY A 227 6.16 7.17 -9.43
C GLY A 227 5.30 7.17 -8.16
N TYR A 228 4.05 6.74 -8.26
CA TYR A 228 3.20 6.55 -7.08
C TYR A 228 3.06 5.05 -6.79
N GLY A 229 3.47 4.61 -5.59
CA GLY A 229 3.32 3.22 -5.13
C GLY A 229 1.87 2.73 -5.07
N SER A 230 0.89 3.63 -5.17
CA SER A 230 -0.54 3.32 -5.35
C SER A 230 -0.94 2.93 -6.78
N GLU A 231 0.01 2.79 -7.69
CA GLU A 231 -0.20 2.24 -9.03
C GLU A 231 -0.73 0.79 -9.02
N GLY A 232 -0.40 0.00 -7.99
CA GLY A 232 -0.71 -1.43 -7.90
C GLY A 232 -2.17 -1.82 -8.19
N PRO A 233 -3.18 -1.24 -7.51
CA PRO A 233 -4.59 -1.49 -7.81
C PRO A 233 -5.00 -1.16 -9.25
N PHE A 234 -4.42 -0.13 -9.86
CA PHE A 234 -4.71 0.28 -11.24
C PHE A 234 -4.04 -0.66 -12.25
N ASP A 235 -2.82 -1.09 -11.97
CA ASP A 235 -2.15 -2.15 -12.73
C ASP A 235 -2.91 -3.47 -12.66
N ALA A 236 -3.46 -3.82 -11.49
CA ALA A 236 -4.33 -4.96 -11.33
C ALA A 236 -5.60 -4.86 -12.21
N ALA A 237 -6.27 -3.71 -12.22
CA ALA A 237 -7.43 -3.47 -13.09
C ALA A 237 -7.07 -3.63 -14.58
N ARG A 238 -5.96 -3.01 -15.01
CA ARG A 238 -5.44 -3.11 -16.39
C ARG A 238 -5.10 -4.56 -16.76
N ALA A 239 -4.47 -5.31 -15.86
CA ALA A 239 -4.12 -6.72 -16.06
C ALA A 239 -5.36 -7.63 -16.14
N LEU A 240 -6.44 -7.27 -15.44
CA LEU A 240 -7.75 -7.89 -15.53
C LEU A 240 -8.55 -7.46 -16.77
N GLY A 241 -8.08 -6.44 -17.51
CA GLY A 241 -8.82 -5.88 -18.64
C GLY A 241 -10.07 -5.11 -18.21
N ILE A 242 -10.06 -4.53 -17.00
CA ILE A 242 -11.12 -3.68 -16.47
C ILE A 242 -10.77 -2.22 -16.79
N ALA A 243 -11.70 -1.50 -17.40
CA ALA A 243 -11.58 -0.07 -17.62
C ALA A 243 -11.83 0.69 -16.32
N VAL A 244 -11.07 1.76 -16.06
CA VAL A 244 -11.11 2.51 -14.80
C VAL A 244 -11.47 3.96 -15.03
N ILE A 245 -12.52 4.42 -14.35
CA ILE A 245 -12.86 5.84 -14.22
C ILE A 245 -12.49 6.24 -12.79
N VAL A 246 -11.61 7.23 -12.63
CA VAL A 246 -11.23 7.73 -11.29
C VAL A 246 -12.13 8.89 -10.88
N LEU A 247 -12.70 8.82 -9.68
CA LEU A 247 -13.43 9.91 -9.04
C LEU A 247 -12.58 10.47 -7.90
N ASP A 248 -12.07 11.69 -8.06
CA ASP A 248 -11.28 12.37 -7.02
C ASP A 248 -11.43 13.89 -7.13
N ARG A 249 -10.82 14.63 -6.21
CA ARG A 249 -10.87 16.09 -6.18
C ARG A 249 -10.23 16.72 -7.43
N PRO A 250 -10.67 17.91 -7.86
CA PRO A 250 -9.96 18.67 -8.89
C PRO A 250 -8.49 18.91 -8.51
N GLY A 251 -7.59 18.84 -9.49
CA GLY A 251 -6.14 19.00 -9.31
C GLY A 251 -5.43 17.75 -8.77
N TYR A 252 -6.10 16.60 -8.72
CA TYR A 252 -5.50 15.37 -8.23
C TYR A 252 -4.41 14.84 -9.17
N PHE A 253 -3.42 14.10 -8.65
CA PHE A 253 -2.26 13.67 -9.44
C PHE A 253 -2.66 12.85 -10.67
N MET A 254 -3.71 12.03 -10.56
CA MET A 254 -4.19 11.21 -11.67
C MET A 254 -4.91 12.01 -12.77
N GLU A 255 -5.37 13.25 -12.51
CA GLU A 255 -6.09 14.05 -13.51
C GLU A 255 -5.21 14.42 -14.71
N GLY A 256 -3.90 14.60 -14.49
CA GLY A 256 -2.95 15.01 -15.52
C GLY A 256 -2.55 13.90 -16.51
N PRO A 257 -1.99 14.27 -17.69
CA PRO A 257 -1.60 13.32 -18.74
C PRO A 257 -0.45 12.38 -18.33
N LYS A 258 0.35 12.74 -17.32
CA LYS A 258 1.45 11.90 -16.82
C LYS A 258 0.96 10.52 -16.38
N TYR A 259 -0.24 10.45 -15.81
CA TYR A 259 -0.81 9.24 -15.20
C TYR A 259 -2.04 8.72 -15.93
N SER A 260 -2.31 9.21 -17.15
CA SER A 260 -3.45 8.76 -17.95
C SER A 260 -3.33 7.31 -18.42
N HIS A 261 -2.17 6.67 -18.26
CA HIS A 261 -1.98 5.25 -18.58
C HIS A 261 -2.53 4.30 -17.50
N LEU A 262 -2.89 4.83 -16.32
CA LEU A 262 -3.43 4.08 -15.18
C LEU A 262 -4.96 4.08 -15.12
N ARG A 263 -5.63 4.81 -16.02
CA ARG A 263 -7.07 5.01 -16.04
C ARG A 263 -7.55 5.26 -17.45
N ASP A 264 -8.83 5.02 -17.69
CA ASP A 264 -9.49 5.34 -18.95
C ASP A 264 -10.12 6.74 -18.90
N ASP A 265 -10.57 7.17 -17.72
CA ASP A 265 -11.15 8.51 -17.52
C ASP A 265 -10.97 9.03 -16.08
N PHE A 266 -11.12 10.34 -15.89
CA PHE A 266 -11.08 11.01 -14.58
C PHE A 266 -12.20 12.04 -14.49
N ILE A 267 -13.01 11.93 -13.45
CA ILE A 267 -14.10 12.86 -13.17
C ILE A 267 -13.77 13.57 -11.87
N ALA A 268 -13.61 14.89 -11.96
CA ALA A 268 -13.38 15.73 -10.79
C ALA A 268 -14.67 15.83 -9.96
N VAL A 269 -14.60 15.47 -8.68
CA VAL A 269 -15.72 15.48 -7.73
C VAL A 269 -15.28 16.20 -6.45
N ASP A 270 -16.17 16.97 -5.84
CA ASP A 270 -15.94 17.44 -4.47
C ASP A 270 -15.98 16.25 -3.49
N MET A 271 -14.80 15.89 -2.98
CA MET A 271 -14.58 14.72 -2.12
C MET A 271 -14.82 15.02 -0.62
N THR A 272 -15.41 16.17 -0.27
CA THR A 272 -15.76 16.49 1.12
C THR A 272 -16.54 15.33 1.76
N SER A 273 -16.06 14.79 2.88
CA SER A 273 -16.65 13.61 3.53
C SER A 273 -17.84 14.01 4.42
N ASP A 274 -18.96 14.31 3.76
CA ASP A 274 -20.25 14.67 4.34
C ASP A 274 -21.37 13.73 3.86
N ASP A 275 -22.59 13.94 4.37
CA ASP A 275 -23.75 13.10 4.04
C ASP A 275 -24.20 13.21 2.57
N SER A 276 -23.70 14.21 1.83
CA SER A 276 -24.04 14.46 0.42
C SER A 276 -23.01 13.89 -0.57
N LEU A 277 -21.88 13.36 -0.09
CA LEU A 277 -20.89 12.71 -0.93
C LEU A 277 -21.46 11.56 -1.78
N PRO A 278 -22.32 10.64 -1.27
CA PRO A 278 -22.91 9.60 -2.10
C PRO A 278 -23.65 10.15 -3.32
N GLN A 279 -24.46 11.20 -3.14
CA GLN A 279 -25.21 11.85 -4.22
C GLN A 279 -24.28 12.50 -5.24
N ARG A 280 -23.18 13.11 -4.79
CA ARG A 280 -22.16 13.68 -5.69
C ARG A 280 -21.50 12.59 -6.53
N LEU A 281 -21.10 11.47 -5.92
CA LEU A 281 -20.52 10.33 -6.63
C LEU A 281 -21.50 9.74 -7.67
N THR A 282 -22.75 9.49 -7.28
CA THR A 282 -23.81 9.01 -8.17
C THR A 282 -24.06 9.98 -9.34
N THR A 283 -24.05 11.28 -9.08
CA THR A 283 -24.25 12.30 -10.12
C THR A 283 -23.06 12.37 -11.08
N ALA A 284 -21.84 12.26 -10.57
CA ALA A 284 -20.61 12.33 -11.36
C ALA A 284 -20.54 11.23 -12.45
N VAL A 285 -20.96 10.02 -12.10
CA VAL A 285 -20.94 8.89 -13.05
C VAL A 285 -22.22 8.77 -13.89
N LYS A 286 -23.19 9.67 -13.70
CA LYS A 286 -24.45 9.63 -14.46
C LYS A 286 -24.16 9.84 -15.95
N GLY A 287 -24.62 8.90 -16.78
CA GLY A 287 -24.37 8.91 -18.23
C GLY A 287 -23.09 8.17 -18.66
N HIS A 288 -22.26 7.73 -17.71
CA HIS A 288 -21.15 6.81 -17.97
C HIS A 288 -21.66 5.37 -17.86
N LYS A 289 -21.17 4.49 -18.72
CA LYS A 289 -21.40 3.05 -18.56
C LYS A 289 -20.40 2.53 -17.53
N ILE A 290 -20.88 2.28 -16.31
CA ILE A 290 -20.12 1.63 -15.25
C ILE A 290 -20.82 0.35 -14.82
N ASP A 291 -20.03 -0.67 -14.52
CA ASP A 291 -20.48 -2.00 -14.08
C ASP A 291 -20.21 -2.20 -12.57
N GLY A 292 -19.40 -1.33 -11.96
CA GLY A 292 -19.13 -1.31 -10.53
C GLY A 292 -18.61 0.05 -10.05
N ILE A 293 -18.74 0.31 -8.75
CA ILE A 293 -18.13 1.46 -8.07
C ILE A 293 -17.44 0.96 -6.80
N ILE A 294 -16.21 1.40 -6.56
CA ILE A 294 -15.33 0.84 -5.53
C ILE A 294 -14.44 1.92 -4.91
N THR A 295 -13.91 1.63 -3.72
CA THR A 295 -12.83 2.41 -3.12
C THR A 295 -11.84 1.47 -2.42
N PHE A 296 -10.58 1.90 -2.37
CA PHE A 296 -9.55 1.28 -1.53
C PHE A 296 -9.32 2.08 -0.25
N SER A 297 -10.20 3.05 0.05
CA SER A 297 -10.08 3.99 1.15
C SER A 297 -11.20 3.81 2.18
N ASP A 298 -10.83 3.59 3.43
CA ASP A 298 -11.77 3.63 4.57
C ASP A 298 -12.54 4.94 4.67
N GLU A 299 -11.93 6.05 4.28
CA GLU A 299 -12.55 7.38 4.32
C GLU A 299 -13.83 7.42 3.48
N TYR A 300 -13.83 6.73 2.34
CA TYR A 300 -14.90 6.77 1.35
C TYR A 300 -15.75 5.51 1.30
N VAL A 301 -15.46 4.48 2.11
CA VAL A 301 -16.12 3.15 2.00
C VAL A 301 -17.64 3.23 2.17
N ILE A 302 -18.12 3.96 3.19
CA ILE A 302 -19.56 4.14 3.42
C ILE A 302 -20.20 4.93 2.27
N ALA A 303 -19.55 6.00 1.82
CA ALA A 303 -20.11 6.85 0.76
C ALA A 303 -20.18 6.12 -0.58
N THR A 304 -19.16 5.31 -0.87
CA THR A 304 -19.07 4.47 -2.05
C THR A 304 -20.15 3.37 -2.05
N ALA A 305 -20.36 2.70 -0.91
CA ALA A 305 -21.41 1.69 -0.78
C ALA A 305 -22.82 2.28 -0.96
N LYS A 306 -23.08 3.45 -0.37
CA LYS A 306 -24.35 4.18 -0.59
C LYS A 306 -24.52 4.59 -2.06
N ALA A 307 -23.46 5.06 -2.71
CA ALA A 307 -23.50 5.40 -4.13
C ALA A 307 -23.78 4.17 -5.01
N ALA A 308 -23.17 3.01 -4.69
CA ALA A 308 -23.45 1.74 -5.36
C ALA A 308 -24.92 1.35 -5.26
N GLU A 309 -25.51 1.41 -4.06
CA GLU A 309 -26.94 1.11 -3.83
C GLU A 309 -27.84 2.07 -4.62
N MET A 310 -27.55 3.38 -4.62
CA MET A 310 -28.29 4.38 -5.40
C MET A 310 -28.20 4.14 -6.93
N LEU A 311 -27.10 3.55 -7.39
CA LEU A 311 -26.87 3.20 -8.80
C LEU A 311 -27.38 1.81 -9.17
N ASN A 312 -27.90 1.03 -8.21
CA ASN A 312 -28.22 -0.39 -8.36
C ASN A 312 -27.02 -1.25 -8.80
N LEU A 313 -25.83 -0.94 -8.30
CA LEU A 313 -24.60 -1.69 -8.50
C LEU A 313 -24.32 -2.62 -7.32
N GLU A 314 -23.45 -3.62 -7.52
CA GLU A 314 -23.10 -4.56 -6.47
C GLU A 314 -22.38 -3.86 -5.31
N THR A 315 -22.81 -4.18 -4.09
CA THR A 315 -22.10 -3.85 -2.85
C THR A 315 -22.54 -4.81 -1.75
N GLU A 316 -21.69 -5.02 -0.75
CA GLU A 316 -22.14 -5.69 0.48
C GLU A 316 -23.18 -4.79 1.18
N PRO A 317 -24.07 -5.35 2.04
CA PRO A 317 -25.13 -4.56 2.65
C PRO A 317 -24.59 -3.27 3.29
N VAL A 318 -25.14 -2.11 2.90
CA VAL A 318 -24.65 -0.80 3.36
C VAL A 318 -24.64 -0.73 4.89
N GLU A 319 -25.66 -1.29 5.54
CA GLU A 319 -25.74 -1.38 7.00
C GLU A 319 -24.64 -2.24 7.62
N SER A 320 -24.19 -3.31 6.95
CA SER A 320 -23.05 -4.11 7.39
C SER A 320 -21.74 -3.32 7.33
N ILE A 321 -21.53 -2.58 6.24
CA ILE A 321 -20.36 -1.70 6.07
C ILE A 321 -20.37 -0.59 7.13
N ILE A 322 -21.52 0.06 7.35
CA ILE A 322 -21.68 1.06 8.41
C ILE A 322 -21.38 0.43 9.78
N THR A 323 -21.99 -0.71 10.10
CA THR A 323 -21.80 -1.38 11.40
C THR A 323 -20.34 -1.75 11.67
N ALA A 324 -19.62 -2.27 10.66
CA ALA A 324 -18.21 -2.60 10.77
C ALA A 324 -17.33 -1.37 11.02
N HIS A 325 -17.68 -0.26 10.36
CA HIS A 325 -16.89 0.97 10.38
C HIS A 325 -17.17 1.86 11.62
N TYR A 326 -18.26 1.60 12.34
CA TYR A 326 -18.53 2.14 13.68
C TYR A 326 -18.19 1.10 14.74
N LYS A 327 -17.06 1.30 15.42
CA LYS A 327 -16.51 0.36 16.42
C LYS A 327 -17.54 0.06 17.52
N ASP A 328 -18.31 1.04 17.98
CA ASP A 328 -19.37 0.83 18.98
C ASP A 328 -20.55 -0.01 18.45
N ALA A 329 -20.92 0.16 17.19
CA ALA A 329 -21.96 -0.65 16.55
C ALA A 329 -21.49 -2.10 16.38
N THR A 330 -20.23 -2.30 15.98
CA THR A 330 -19.59 -3.62 15.95
C THR A 330 -19.67 -4.30 17.32
N ARG A 331 -19.33 -3.61 18.41
CA ARG A 331 -19.43 -4.18 19.78
C ARG A 331 -20.84 -4.61 20.15
N LYS A 332 -21.86 -3.81 19.79
CA LYS A 332 -23.27 -4.15 20.02
C LYS A 332 -23.69 -5.42 19.28
N VAL A 333 -23.29 -5.59 18.03
CA VAL A 333 -23.61 -6.79 17.25
C VAL A 333 -22.89 -8.01 17.80
N LEU A 334 -21.60 -7.89 18.14
CA LEU A 334 -20.82 -9.03 18.62
C LEU A 334 -21.25 -9.47 20.02
N ASN A 335 -21.57 -8.52 20.90
CA ASN A 335 -21.96 -8.77 22.29
C ASN A 335 -21.00 -9.75 22.97
N THR A 336 -19.70 -9.45 22.89
CA THR A 336 -18.64 -10.34 23.36
C THR A 336 -18.69 -10.46 24.88
N PRO A 337 -18.83 -11.69 25.43
CA PRO A 337 -18.79 -11.91 26.88
C PRO A 337 -17.49 -11.36 27.48
N ASN A 338 -17.54 -10.83 28.70
CA ASN A 338 -16.39 -10.31 29.45
C ASN A 338 -15.69 -9.06 28.86
N MET A 339 -16.12 -8.55 27.71
CA MET A 339 -15.66 -7.27 27.18
C MET A 339 -16.62 -6.14 27.60
N GLN A 340 -16.10 -5.19 28.36
CA GLN A 340 -16.83 -3.98 28.72
C GLN A 340 -16.79 -3.06 27.50
N SER A 341 -17.92 -2.46 27.15
CA SER A 341 -17.96 -1.42 26.13
C SER A 341 -19.03 -0.39 26.46
N PHE A 342 -18.71 0.89 26.25
CA PHE A 342 -19.63 1.99 26.49
C PHE A 342 -19.38 3.11 25.49
N ARG A 343 -20.47 3.75 25.02
CA ARG A 343 -20.38 4.88 24.10
C ARG A 343 -20.60 6.19 24.84
N LEU A 344 -19.70 7.13 24.64
CA LEU A 344 -19.82 8.52 25.06
C LEU A 344 -19.96 9.43 23.83
N LYS A 345 -20.55 10.60 24.02
CA LYS A 345 -20.64 11.68 23.04
C LYS A 345 -19.52 12.70 23.26
N SER A 346 -19.24 13.04 24.52
CA SER A 346 -18.34 14.13 24.92
C SER A 346 -17.90 13.97 26.39
N ALA A 347 -16.97 14.81 26.83
CA ALA A 347 -16.51 14.86 28.22
C ALA A 347 -17.67 15.11 29.20
N THR A 348 -18.67 15.89 28.77
CA THR A 348 -19.86 16.23 29.58
C THR A 348 -20.69 15.01 29.97
N ASP A 349 -20.59 13.89 29.24
CA ASP A 349 -21.27 12.66 29.64
C ASP A 349 -20.72 12.09 30.95
N LEU A 350 -19.46 12.37 31.30
CA LEU A 350 -18.89 11.97 32.58
C LEU A 350 -19.52 12.70 33.77
N ASP A 351 -20.13 13.86 33.55
CA ASP A 351 -20.84 14.64 34.57
C ASP A 351 -22.27 14.13 34.82
N ASN A 352 -22.75 13.21 33.98
CA ASN A 352 -24.03 12.56 34.18
C ASN A 352 -23.92 11.45 35.25
N GLU A 353 -24.73 11.53 36.30
CA GLU A 353 -24.67 10.60 37.44
C GLU A 353 -24.94 9.13 37.05
N GLU A 354 -25.81 8.87 36.07
CA GLU A 354 -26.10 7.51 35.59
C GLU A 354 -24.91 6.93 34.80
N VAL A 355 -24.26 7.77 33.98
CA VAL A 355 -23.04 7.39 33.26
C VAL A 355 -21.90 7.15 34.24
N SER A 356 -21.69 8.04 35.21
CA SER A 356 -20.65 7.89 36.23
C SER A 356 -20.81 6.58 37.01
N LYS A 357 -22.02 6.28 37.49
CA LYS A 357 -22.31 5.00 38.18
C LYS A 357 -22.04 3.78 37.31
N THR A 358 -22.35 3.87 36.02
CA THR A 358 -22.06 2.79 35.06
C THR A 358 -20.54 2.60 34.93
N LEU A 359 -19.78 3.68 34.83
CA LEU A 359 -18.32 3.65 34.67
C LEU A 359 -17.56 3.26 35.95
N GLU A 360 -18.13 3.48 37.14
CA GLU A 360 -17.57 3.01 38.42
C GLU A 360 -17.46 1.49 38.50
N ALA A 361 -18.36 0.77 37.81
CA ALA A 361 -18.30 -0.69 37.72
C ALA A 361 -17.22 -1.20 36.75
N PHE A 362 -16.60 -0.32 35.95
CA PHE A 362 -15.66 -0.74 34.92
C PHE A 362 -14.29 -1.07 35.51
N LYS A 363 -13.73 -2.19 35.05
CA LYS A 363 -12.37 -2.62 35.40
C LYS A 363 -11.35 -2.03 34.44
N TYR A 364 -10.34 -1.39 35.01
CA TYR A 364 -9.18 -0.86 34.30
C TYR A 364 -8.09 -1.93 34.10
N PRO A 365 -7.21 -1.78 33.08
CA PRO A 365 -7.14 -0.68 32.12
C PRO A 365 -8.22 -0.74 31.04
N LEU A 366 -8.59 0.43 30.52
CA LEU A 366 -9.53 0.62 29.42
C LEU A 366 -8.81 1.24 28.20
N VAL A 367 -9.39 1.06 27.02
CA VAL A 367 -9.04 1.80 25.80
C VAL A 367 -10.16 2.78 25.50
N ILE A 368 -9.79 4.02 25.25
CA ILE A 368 -10.68 5.04 24.70
C ILE A 368 -10.28 5.31 23.25
N LYS A 369 -11.26 5.38 22.36
CA LYS A 369 -11.03 5.63 20.93
C LYS A 369 -12.24 6.28 20.25
N PRO A 370 -12.06 7.02 19.14
CA PRO A 370 -13.19 7.46 18.32
C PRO A 370 -14.02 6.25 17.86
N CYS A 371 -15.35 6.40 17.84
CA CYS A 371 -16.23 5.35 17.28
C CYS A 371 -15.93 5.09 15.80
N ARG A 372 -15.45 6.10 15.07
CA ARG A 372 -15.05 6.04 13.67
C ARG A 372 -13.77 6.86 13.46
N GLY A 373 -12.84 6.31 12.69
CA GLY A 373 -11.51 6.86 12.45
C GLY A 373 -10.53 5.73 12.10
N GLY A 374 -9.28 6.07 11.78
CA GLY A 374 -8.23 5.12 11.43
C GLY A 374 -6.83 5.62 11.78
N ALA A 375 -5.82 4.80 11.47
CA ALA A 375 -4.41 5.03 11.79
C ALA A 375 -4.15 5.24 13.30
N SER A 376 -4.91 4.53 14.14
CA SER A 376 -4.86 4.62 15.60
C SER A 376 -4.94 6.04 16.19
N ARG A 377 -5.47 7.00 15.42
CA ARG A 377 -5.58 8.40 15.83
C ARG A 377 -6.58 8.55 16.98
N GLY A 378 -6.11 9.12 18.09
CA GLY A 378 -6.92 9.34 19.29
C GLY A 378 -7.20 8.08 20.12
N VAL A 379 -6.59 6.94 19.79
CA VAL A 379 -6.71 5.72 20.60
C VAL A 379 -5.76 5.84 21.80
N LYS A 380 -6.29 5.78 23.02
CA LYS A 380 -5.51 5.94 24.26
C LYS A 380 -5.82 4.84 25.26
N LYS A 381 -4.81 4.47 26.06
CA LYS A 381 -4.96 3.54 27.18
C LYS A 381 -5.14 4.34 28.46
N VAL A 382 -6.19 4.02 29.20
CA VAL A 382 -6.55 4.71 30.43
C VAL A 382 -6.41 3.72 31.58
N GLN A 383 -5.62 4.08 32.60
CA GLN A 383 -5.32 3.22 33.74
C GLN A 383 -6.24 3.46 34.95
N SER A 384 -6.95 4.58 34.99
CA SER A 384 -7.84 4.93 36.10
C SER A 384 -8.92 5.92 35.66
N HIS A 385 -9.99 6.03 36.46
CA HIS A 385 -11.09 6.96 36.21
C HIS A 385 -10.62 8.43 36.14
N GLN A 386 -9.62 8.81 36.95
CA GLN A 386 -9.07 10.17 36.94
C GLN A 386 -8.50 10.58 35.58
N ARG A 387 -7.90 9.63 34.85
CA ARG A 387 -7.27 9.86 33.54
C ARG A 387 -8.26 9.80 32.38
N LEU A 388 -9.50 9.38 32.62
CA LEU A 388 -10.50 9.23 31.58
C LEU A 388 -10.92 10.59 31.00
N ARG A 389 -11.16 11.59 31.86
CA ARG A 389 -11.54 12.94 31.41
C ARG A 389 -10.43 13.57 30.57
N GLU A 390 -9.18 13.51 31.05
CA GLU A 390 -8.00 14.01 30.34
C GLU A 390 -7.90 13.45 28.91
N ALA A 391 -8.15 12.15 28.74
CA ALA A 391 -8.13 11.52 27.41
C ALA A 391 -9.29 11.96 26.51
N ILE A 392 -10.49 12.18 27.06
CA ILE A 392 -11.65 12.68 26.30
C ILE A 392 -11.42 14.13 25.87
N ASP A 393 -10.93 14.98 26.77
CA ASP A 393 -10.66 16.39 26.48
C ASP A 393 -9.64 16.52 25.33
N GLN A 394 -8.61 15.67 25.30
CA GLN A 394 -7.66 15.61 24.18
C GLN A 394 -8.34 15.19 22.87
N LEU A 395 -9.19 14.17 22.90
CA LEU A 395 -9.97 13.73 21.73
C LEU A 395 -10.88 14.84 21.18
N GLU A 396 -11.48 15.65 22.06
CA GLU A 396 -12.32 16.79 21.69
C GLU A 396 -11.49 17.90 21.04
N SER A 397 -10.37 18.26 21.66
CA SER A 397 -9.41 19.24 21.12
C SER A 397 -8.89 18.84 19.74
N ASP A 398 -8.63 17.55 19.53
CA ASP A 398 -8.18 17.00 18.25
C ASP A 398 -9.31 16.89 17.19
N GLY A 399 -10.56 17.22 17.55
CA GLY A 399 -11.73 17.13 16.67
C GLY A 399 -12.15 15.71 16.33
N LEU A 400 -11.80 14.72 17.16
CA LEU A 400 -11.99 13.30 16.89
C LEU A 400 -13.29 12.72 17.48
N THR A 401 -14.12 13.55 18.10
CA THR A 401 -15.36 13.12 18.78
C THR A 401 -16.63 13.24 17.93
N LYS A 402 -16.52 13.75 16.69
CA LYS A 402 -17.66 13.95 15.74
C LYS A 402 -18.60 12.75 15.65
N TYR A 403 -18.06 11.53 15.69
CA TYR A 403 -18.82 10.29 15.54
C TYR A 403 -19.11 9.57 16.86
N GLY A 404 -18.75 10.18 17.99
CA GLY A 404 -18.78 9.60 19.33
C GLY A 404 -17.46 8.93 19.71
N ILE A 405 -17.39 8.52 20.98
CA ILE A 405 -16.23 7.93 21.62
C ILE A 405 -16.63 6.55 22.16
N LEU A 406 -15.79 5.56 21.92
CA LEU A 406 -15.92 4.22 22.48
C LEU A 406 -14.91 4.04 23.62
N LEU A 407 -15.41 3.61 24.77
CA LEU A 407 -14.63 3.09 25.88
C LEU A 407 -14.77 1.57 25.91
N GLU A 408 -13.67 0.83 26.00
CA GLU A 408 -13.71 -0.64 26.07
C GLU A 408 -12.59 -1.24 26.92
N THR A 409 -12.72 -2.53 27.30
CA THR A 409 -11.67 -3.25 28.01
C THR A 409 -10.38 -3.30 27.17
N TYR A 410 -9.23 -2.94 27.77
CA TYR A 410 -7.93 -3.22 27.14
C TYR A 410 -7.63 -4.72 27.21
N ILE A 411 -7.47 -5.35 26.05
CA ILE A 411 -7.11 -6.77 25.96
C ILE A 411 -5.58 -6.89 25.89
N ARG A 412 -5.00 -7.62 26.85
CA ARG A 412 -3.57 -7.95 26.84
C ARG A 412 -3.34 -9.25 26.08
N GLY A 413 -2.38 -9.23 25.16
CA GLY A 413 -1.95 -10.38 24.38
C GLY A 413 -1.32 -9.93 23.06
N PRO A 414 -0.80 -10.86 22.24
CA PRO A 414 -0.35 -10.53 20.89
C PRO A 414 -1.47 -9.90 20.08
N GLU A 415 -1.15 -8.80 19.39
CA GLU A 415 -1.99 -8.19 18.36
C GLU A 415 -1.67 -8.81 17.00
N ILE A 416 -2.71 -8.95 16.18
CA ILE A 416 -2.62 -9.51 14.84
C ILE A 416 -3.46 -8.72 13.86
N ASP A 417 -2.96 -8.74 12.63
CA ASP A 417 -3.73 -8.41 11.45
C ASP A 417 -4.13 -9.68 10.71
N ALA A 418 -5.36 -9.73 10.24
CA ALA A 418 -5.87 -10.78 9.39
C ALA A 418 -6.42 -10.21 8.08
N ASN A 419 -5.83 -10.63 6.96
CA ASN A 419 -6.33 -10.30 5.63
C ASN A 419 -7.19 -11.47 5.13
N ILE A 420 -8.49 -11.21 4.97
CA ILE A 420 -9.52 -12.22 4.71
C ILE A 420 -10.21 -11.93 3.37
N ALA A 421 -10.42 -12.96 2.56
CA ALA A 421 -11.27 -12.89 1.37
C ALA A 421 -12.44 -13.86 1.49
N LEU A 422 -13.67 -13.35 1.28
CA LEU A 422 -14.90 -14.13 1.29
C LEU A 422 -15.56 -14.16 -0.09
N TRP A 423 -16.19 -15.27 -0.41
CA TRP A 423 -17.08 -15.40 -1.55
C TRP A 423 -18.28 -16.27 -1.19
N ASP A 424 -19.51 -15.77 -1.37
CA ASP A 424 -20.76 -16.44 -0.98
C ASP A 424 -20.77 -16.91 0.49
N GLY A 425 -20.07 -16.19 1.37
CA GLY A 425 -19.88 -16.53 2.78
C GLY A 425 -18.83 -17.61 3.06
N GLU A 426 -18.20 -18.18 2.04
CA GLU A 426 -17.10 -19.12 2.20
C GLU A 426 -15.77 -18.38 2.43
N LEU A 427 -14.96 -18.90 3.35
CA LEU A 427 -13.63 -18.38 3.63
C LEU A 427 -12.65 -18.84 2.54
N MET A 428 -12.40 -17.98 1.55
CA MET A 428 -11.51 -18.28 0.44
C MET A 428 -10.06 -18.13 0.88
N PHE A 429 -9.69 -17.00 1.48
CA PHE A 429 -8.31 -16.73 1.90
C PHE A 429 -8.27 -16.12 3.31
N ALA A 430 -7.22 -16.47 4.06
CA ALA A 430 -6.94 -15.89 5.39
C ALA A 430 -5.44 -15.95 5.72
N GLU A 431 -4.79 -14.79 5.64
CA GLU A 431 -3.45 -14.53 6.19
C GLU A 431 -3.58 -14.00 7.62
N ILE A 432 -2.62 -14.34 8.48
CA ILE A 432 -2.47 -13.77 9.82
C ILE A 432 -1.03 -13.27 9.95
N THR A 433 -0.89 -12.01 10.34
CA THR A 433 0.37 -11.28 10.50
C THR A 433 0.52 -10.86 11.96
N ASP A 434 1.74 -10.92 12.46
CA ASP A 434 2.07 -10.42 13.80
C ASP A 434 2.16 -8.88 13.77
N ASP A 435 1.36 -8.21 14.58
CA ASP A 435 1.51 -6.77 14.86
C ASP A 435 2.25 -6.58 16.18
N PHE A 436 3.38 -5.86 16.12
CA PHE A 436 4.32 -5.75 17.21
C PHE A 436 3.87 -4.74 18.26
N PRO A 437 4.24 -4.97 19.53
CA PRO A 437 3.84 -4.08 20.61
C PRO A 437 4.23 -2.63 20.35
N CYS A 438 3.29 -1.73 20.64
CA CYS A 438 3.48 -0.29 20.56
C CYS A 438 3.78 0.30 21.94
N THR A 439 4.05 1.60 22.00
CA THR A 439 4.31 2.31 23.28
C THR A 439 3.14 2.18 24.27
N ALA A 440 1.88 2.15 23.79
CA ALA A 440 0.71 2.01 24.64
C ALA A 440 0.53 0.60 25.23
N ASP A 441 1.21 -0.42 24.70
CA ASP A 441 1.17 -1.77 25.26
C ASP A 441 1.91 -1.90 26.60
N ALA A 442 2.85 -0.99 26.86
CA ALA A 442 3.63 -0.97 28.08
C ALA A 442 2.74 -0.96 29.34
N SER A 443 3.21 -1.61 30.40
CA SER A 443 2.49 -1.68 31.68
C SER A 443 2.39 -0.30 32.35
N ASN A 444 3.39 0.56 32.12
CA ASN A 444 3.46 1.94 32.60
C ASN A 444 2.99 2.98 31.55
N ALA A 445 2.33 2.55 30.46
CA ALA A 445 1.85 3.45 29.43
C ALA A 445 0.89 4.52 29.99
N THR A 446 1.12 5.75 29.57
CA THR A 446 0.34 6.95 29.85
C THR A 446 -0.60 7.28 28.68
N ILE A 447 -1.39 8.33 28.83
CA ILE A 447 -2.21 8.83 27.72
C ILE A 447 -1.39 9.53 26.63
N ALA A 448 -0.09 9.79 26.83
CA ALA A 448 0.78 10.32 25.79
C ALA A 448 1.15 9.23 24.77
N ASP A 449 1.23 7.99 25.22
CA ASP A 449 1.65 6.84 24.41
C ASP A 449 0.63 6.51 23.31
N SER A 450 1.16 5.90 22.25
CA SER A 450 0.45 5.68 20.99
C SER A 450 0.21 4.19 20.73
N PHE A 451 -0.95 3.88 20.15
CA PHE A 451 -1.30 2.60 19.51
C PHE A 451 -0.96 2.57 18.02
N GLY A 452 -0.07 3.46 17.57
CA GLY A 452 0.42 3.44 16.20
C GLY A 452 1.22 2.16 15.92
N GLU A 453 1.00 1.59 14.75
CA GLU A 453 1.75 0.44 14.23
C GLU A 453 3.27 0.69 14.30
N THR A 454 4.01 -0.35 14.67
CA THR A 454 5.48 -0.29 14.76
C THR A 454 6.15 -1.15 13.70
N VAL A 455 5.97 -2.47 13.79
CA VAL A 455 6.55 -3.46 12.90
C VAL A 455 5.51 -4.54 12.65
N MET A 456 5.27 -4.85 11.38
CA MET A 456 4.45 -5.98 10.98
C MET A 456 5.33 -7.12 10.48
N VAL A 457 5.05 -8.36 10.88
CA VAL A 457 5.79 -9.53 10.40
C VAL A 457 4.86 -10.65 9.95
N SER A 458 4.98 -11.02 8.68
CA SER A 458 4.27 -12.15 8.08
C SER A 458 5.25 -13.28 7.69
N PRO A 459 4.91 -14.57 7.88
CA PRO A 459 3.69 -15.05 8.54
C PRO A 459 3.81 -15.05 10.06
N THR A 460 2.65 -15.09 10.74
CA THR A 460 2.58 -15.19 12.20
C THR A 460 3.33 -16.39 12.77
N LEU A 461 3.95 -16.20 13.95
CA LEU A 461 4.51 -17.27 14.78
C LEU A 461 3.50 -17.92 15.73
N LEU A 462 2.26 -17.45 15.80
CA LEU A 462 1.20 -18.05 16.63
C LEU A 462 1.04 -19.55 16.38
N SER A 463 0.62 -20.29 17.41
CA SER A 463 0.47 -21.74 17.31
C SER A 463 -0.59 -22.12 16.26
N GLN A 464 -0.50 -23.33 15.70
CA GLN A 464 -1.51 -23.81 14.74
C GLN A 464 -2.92 -23.89 15.36
N LYS A 465 -3.03 -24.11 16.68
CA LYS A 465 -4.30 -24.09 17.41
C LYS A 465 -4.90 -22.68 17.39
N GLU A 466 -4.10 -21.67 17.73
CA GLU A 466 -4.53 -20.27 17.73
C GLU A 466 -4.84 -19.75 16.34
N GLN A 467 -4.03 -20.06 15.32
CA GLN A 467 -4.33 -19.68 13.94
C GLN A 467 -5.67 -20.23 13.46
N LYS A 468 -6.03 -21.47 13.81
CA LYS A 468 -7.34 -22.05 13.49
C LYS A 468 -8.47 -21.36 14.26
N LEU A 469 -8.24 -21.06 15.54
CA LEU A 469 -9.19 -20.33 16.38
C LEU A 469 -9.48 -18.94 15.80
N ILE A 470 -8.43 -18.18 15.46
CA ILE A 470 -8.53 -16.85 14.85
C ILE A 470 -9.30 -16.90 13.53
N ARG A 471 -8.91 -17.79 12.61
CA ARG A 471 -9.62 -17.95 11.33
C ARG A 471 -11.10 -18.23 11.52
N SER A 472 -11.45 -19.18 12.40
CA SER A 472 -12.84 -19.52 12.69
C SER A 472 -13.60 -18.34 13.31
N PHE A 473 -13.03 -17.72 14.34
CA PHE A 473 -13.64 -16.60 15.04
C PHE A 473 -13.89 -15.39 14.12
N LEU A 474 -12.88 -14.99 13.33
CA LEU A 474 -13.00 -13.84 12.43
C LEU A 474 -13.94 -14.13 11.26
N HIS A 475 -13.94 -15.35 10.72
CA HIS A 475 -14.92 -15.75 9.69
C HIS A 475 -16.35 -15.66 10.22
N GLN A 476 -16.64 -16.24 11.39
CA GLN A 476 -17.96 -16.14 12.00
C GLN A 476 -18.36 -14.71 12.35
N THR A 477 -17.38 -13.89 12.77
CA THR A 477 -17.57 -12.46 13.03
C THR A 477 -18.04 -11.71 11.79
N LEU A 478 -17.35 -11.89 10.65
CA LEU A 478 -17.73 -11.27 9.38
C LEU A 478 -19.13 -11.71 8.93
N LEU A 479 -19.44 -13.02 9.05
CA LEU A 479 -20.77 -13.54 8.72
C LEU A 479 -21.87 -12.95 9.61
N LYS A 480 -21.59 -12.77 10.90
CA LYS A 480 -22.49 -12.18 11.90
C LYS A 480 -22.73 -10.69 11.66
N LEU A 481 -21.73 -9.97 11.15
CA LEU A 481 -21.87 -8.58 10.70
C LEU A 481 -22.68 -8.46 9.39
N GLY A 482 -22.88 -9.58 8.68
CA GLY A 482 -23.70 -9.65 7.47
C GLY A 482 -22.90 -9.80 6.17
N PHE A 483 -21.57 -9.84 6.24
CA PHE A 483 -20.73 -9.96 5.06
C PHE A 483 -20.76 -11.35 4.46
N ARG A 484 -20.72 -11.43 3.13
CA ARG A 484 -20.65 -12.67 2.34
C ARG A 484 -19.57 -12.59 1.26
N ASN A 485 -19.28 -11.42 0.72
CA ASN A 485 -18.27 -11.26 -0.33
C ASN A 485 -17.33 -10.10 -0.02
N GLY A 486 -16.08 -10.22 -0.49
CA GLY A 486 -15.14 -9.11 -0.48
C GLY A 486 -13.85 -9.43 0.26
N VAL A 487 -13.00 -8.41 0.32
CA VAL A 487 -11.73 -8.45 1.04
C VAL A 487 -11.83 -7.59 2.30
N PHE A 488 -11.37 -8.13 3.40
CA PHE A 488 -11.44 -7.52 4.72
C PHE A 488 -10.05 -7.53 5.34
N HIS A 489 -9.67 -6.39 5.89
CA HIS A 489 -8.54 -6.26 6.80
C HIS A 489 -9.08 -6.17 8.21
N VAL A 490 -8.66 -7.08 9.08
CA VAL A 490 -9.29 -7.30 10.38
C VAL A 490 -8.22 -7.37 11.46
N GLU A 491 -8.34 -6.52 12.47
CA GLU A 491 -7.39 -6.44 13.59
C GLU A 491 -7.98 -7.16 14.81
N ALA A 492 -7.15 -7.90 15.54
CA ALA A 492 -7.58 -8.59 16.74
C ALA A 492 -6.44 -8.78 17.75
N ARG A 493 -6.79 -9.09 18.99
CA ARG A 493 -5.85 -9.54 20.02
C ARG A 493 -6.18 -10.93 20.52
N VAL A 494 -5.15 -11.69 20.86
CA VAL A 494 -5.26 -13.04 21.42
C VAL A 494 -4.95 -13.01 22.92
N GLN A 495 -5.98 -12.98 23.74
CA GLN A 495 -5.81 -13.12 25.19
C GLN A 495 -5.46 -14.55 25.55
N ASN A 496 -4.68 -14.75 26.62
CA ASN A 496 -4.23 -16.07 27.08
C ASN A 496 -3.52 -16.87 25.97
N SER A 497 -2.82 -16.16 25.08
CA SER A 497 -2.04 -16.82 24.03
C SER A 497 -0.94 -17.69 24.64
N SER A 498 -0.62 -18.79 23.96
CA SER A 498 0.58 -19.57 24.28
C SER A 498 1.87 -18.84 23.87
N MET A 499 1.75 -17.73 23.14
CA MET A 499 2.84 -16.92 22.67
C MET A 499 2.85 -15.54 23.33
N ARG A 500 4.02 -14.92 23.46
CA ARG A 500 4.17 -13.53 23.92
C ARG A 500 5.37 -12.87 23.27
N TYR A 501 5.34 -11.54 23.17
CA TYR A 501 6.49 -10.77 22.72
C TYR A 501 7.54 -10.67 23.83
N GLN A 502 8.80 -10.96 23.50
CA GLN A 502 9.95 -10.88 24.38
C GLN A 502 11.15 -10.27 23.65
N GLU A 503 12.07 -9.68 24.41
CA GLU A 503 13.37 -9.27 23.88
C GLU A 503 14.31 -10.48 23.80
N ILE A 504 14.86 -10.73 22.61
CA ILE A 504 15.78 -11.80 22.28
C ILE A 504 16.97 -11.18 21.54
N ASP A 505 18.17 -11.28 22.11
CA ASP A 505 19.40 -10.74 21.51
C ASP A 505 19.26 -9.27 21.07
N GLY A 506 18.58 -8.44 21.87
CA GLY A 506 18.35 -7.03 21.57
C GLY A 506 17.26 -6.74 20.52
N LEU A 507 16.43 -7.72 20.16
CA LEU A 507 15.26 -7.53 19.29
C LEU A 507 14.00 -8.07 19.96
N VAL A 508 12.90 -7.34 19.85
CA VAL A 508 11.58 -7.88 20.22
C VAL A 508 11.17 -8.91 19.17
N ASP A 509 10.64 -10.05 19.61
CA ASP A 509 10.00 -11.05 18.76
C ASP A 509 8.99 -11.90 19.55
N LEU A 510 8.11 -12.59 18.83
CA LEU A 510 7.12 -13.51 19.39
C LEU A 510 7.78 -14.84 19.73
N THR A 511 7.57 -15.34 20.95
CA THR A 511 8.09 -16.63 21.44
C THR A 511 7.02 -17.38 22.21
N ASP A 512 7.28 -18.65 22.53
CA ASP A 512 6.51 -19.36 23.55
C ASP A 512 6.52 -18.57 24.87
N ALA A 513 5.39 -18.60 25.57
CA ALA A 513 5.30 -18.09 26.92
C ALA A 513 5.92 -19.11 27.89
N ASP A 514 6.88 -18.66 28.72
CA ASP A 514 7.59 -19.53 29.70
C ASP A 514 6.65 -20.21 30.71
N SER A 515 5.41 -19.74 30.83
CA SER A 515 4.40 -20.26 31.73
C SER A 515 3.10 -20.46 30.96
N PRO A 516 2.41 -21.59 31.11
CA PRO A 516 1.10 -21.78 30.51
C PRO A 516 0.14 -20.70 31.01
N SER A 517 -0.65 -20.13 30.10
CA SER A 517 -1.67 -19.14 30.41
C SER A 517 -2.69 -19.71 31.40
N PRO A 518 -3.32 -18.85 32.24
CA PRO A 518 -4.31 -19.29 33.22
C PRO A 518 -5.62 -19.82 32.60
N GLY A 519 -5.79 -19.72 31.27
CA GLY A 519 -6.96 -20.21 30.54
C GLY A 519 -6.64 -20.50 29.08
N ASP A 520 -7.64 -21.01 28.35
CA ASP A 520 -7.54 -21.22 26.90
C ASP A 520 -7.41 -19.86 26.16
N PRO A 521 -6.75 -19.84 24.98
CA PRO A 521 -6.63 -18.64 24.17
C PRO A 521 -8.01 -18.17 23.70
N GLU A 522 -8.22 -16.85 23.76
CA GLU A 522 -9.46 -16.20 23.35
C GLU A 522 -9.16 -15.04 22.40
N VAL A 523 -9.98 -14.89 21.35
CA VAL A 523 -9.76 -13.87 20.32
C VAL A 523 -10.73 -12.72 20.53
N TYR A 524 -10.20 -11.50 20.57
CA TYR A 524 -10.96 -10.26 20.74
C TYR A 524 -10.73 -9.37 19.52
N LEU A 525 -11.82 -9.12 18.78
CA LEU A 525 -11.78 -8.23 17.62
C LEU A 525 -11.45 -6.80 18.04
N ILE A 526 -10.52 -6.12 17.37
CA ILE A 526 -10.29 -4.67 17.51
C ILE A 526 -11.17 -3.90 16.54
N GLU A 527 -11.06 -4.18 15.24
CA GLU A 527 -11.82 -3.55 14.17
C GLU A 527 -11.92 -4.40 12.90
N VAL A 528 -12.88 -4.04 12.03
CA VAL A 528 -13.06 -4.62 10.69
C VAL A 528 -13.05 -3.50 9.67
N ASN A 529 -12.09 -3.55 8.76
CA ASN A 529 -11.99 -2.67 7.60
C ASN A 529 -12.46 -3.44 6.37
N ALA A 530 -13.61 -3.03 5.79
CA ALA A 530 -14.24 -3.67 4.62
C ALA A 530 -13.55 -3.26 3.30
N ARG A 531 -12.24 -3.50 3.23
CA ARG A 531 -11.36 -3.22 2.09
C ARG A 531 -10.09 -4.09 2.20
N PRO A 532 -9.28 -4.18 1.12
CA PRO A 532 -7.89 -4.59 1.22
C PRO A 532 -7.10 -3.76 2.24
N PRO A 533 -6.03 -4.33 2.85
CA PRO A 533 -5.16 -3.61 3.78
C PRO A 533 -4.40 -2.47 3.08
N GLY A 534 -3.58 -1.73 3.83
CA GLY A 534 -2.64 -0.77 3.25
C GLY A 534 -1.73 -1.43 2.19
N LEU A 535 -1.19 -0.62 1.26
CA LEU A 535 -0.46 -1.13 0.09
C LEU A 535 0.74 -2.01 0.45
N ASP A 536 1.50 -1.65 1.48
CA ASP A 536 2.64 -2.44 1.93
C ASP A 536 2.22 -3.85 2.37
N CYS A 537 1.13 -3.94 3.15
CA CYS A 537 0.53 -5.20 3.56
C CYS A 537 -0.05 -5.96 2.36
N ALA A 538 -0.75 -5.29 1.43
CA ALA A 538 -1.32 -5.93 0.24
C ALA A 538 -0.23 -6.49 -0.69
N PHE A 539 0.88 -5.77 -0.89
CA PHE A 539 2.03 -6.26 -1.64
C PHE A 539 2.77 -7.38 -0.92
N SER A 540 2.89 -7.31 0.41
CA SER A 540 3.41 -8.43 1.21
C SER A 540 2.58 -9.69 0.97
N THR A 541 1.24 -9.61 1.06
CA THR A 541 0.36 -10.75 0.77
C THR A 541 0.54 -11.25 -0.66
N LEU A 542 0.60 -10.35 -1.64
CA LEU A 542 0.79 -10.69 -3.04
C LEU A 542 2.10 -11.45 -3.27
N HIS A 543 3.22 -10.94 -2.78
CA HIS A 543 4.52 -11.57 -2.99
C HIS A 543 4.69 -12.85 -2.18
N ALA A 544 4.08 -12.93 -0.99
CA ALA A 544 4.21 -14.09 -0.13
C ALA A 544 3.29 -15.25 -0.52
N TYR A 545 2.07 -14.95 -0.97
CA TYR A 545 1.03 -15.94 -1.23
C TYR A 545 0.59 -16.01 -2.69
N GLY A 546 1.00 -15.05 -3.53
CA GLY A 546 0.51 -14.91 -4.90
C GLY A 546 -0.94 -14.42 -5.00
N VAL A 547 -1.49 -13.86 -3.91
CA VAL A 547 -2.88 -13.40 -3.82
C VAL A 547 -2.93 -11.88 -3.89
N ASP A 548 -3.45 -11.34 -4.99
CA ASP A 548 -3.64 -9.90 -5.17
C ASP A 548 -4.98 -9.46 -4.56
N LEU A 549 -4.94 -8.96 -3.33
CA LEU A 549 -6.11 -8.50 -2.59
C LEU A 549 -6.84 -7.34 -3.27
N CYS A 550 -6.13 -6.47 -3.99
CA CYS A 550 -6.75 -5.36 -4.71
C CYS A 550 -7.51 -5.87 -5.95
N ALA A 551 -6.93 -6.83 -6.66
CA ALA A 551 -7.61 -7.51 -7.78
C ALA A 551 -8.86 -8.28 -7.32
N LEU A 552 -8.80 -8.99 -6.19
CA LEU A 552 -9.97 -9.68 -5.64
C LEU A 552 -11.09 -8.71 -5.29
N GLN A 553 -10.76 -7.56 -4.72
CA GLN A 553 -11.75 -6.52 -4.41
C GLN A 553 -12.39 -5.95 -5.70
N LEU A 554 -11.62 -5.71 -6.76
CA LEU A 554 -12.15 -5.30 -8.07
C LEU A 554 -13.11 -6.34 -8.66
N LEU A 555 -12.74 -7.63 -8.61
CA LEU A 555 -13.58 -8.72 -9.11
C LEU A 555 -14.87 -8.86 -8.30
N GLN A 556 -14.83 -8.62 -6.99
CA GLN A 556 -16.01 -8.64 -6.14
C GLN A 556 -17.02 -7.56 -6.53
N CYS A 557 -16.60 -6.31 -6.75
CA CYS A 557 -17.53 -5.23 -7.12
C CYS A 557 -18.17 -5.44 -8.51
N LEU A 558 -17.60 -6.34 -9.32
CA LEU A 558 -18.09 -6.72 -10.65
C LEU A 558 -18.84 -8.06 -10.68
N ARG A 559 -18.99 -8.74 -9.52
CA ARG A 559 -19.53 -10.11 -9.39
C ARG A 559 -18.82 -11.16 -10.27
N ASP A 560 -17.52 -11.00 -10.49
CA ASP A 560 -16.74 -11.93 -11.28
C ASP A 560 -16.19 -13.08 -10.41
N GLY A 561 -17.08 -13.98 -10.04
CA GLY A 561 -16.78 -15.10 -9.15
C GLY A 561 -15.82 -16.12 -9.73
N ASP A 562 -15.81 -16.31 -11.05
CA ASP A 562 -14.93 -17.27 -11.71
C ASP A 562 -13.47 -16.83 -11.61
N ARG A 563 -13.17 -15.56 -11.91
CA ARG A 563 -11.82 -15.02 -11.73
C ARG A 563 -11.46 -14.87 -10.25
N PHE A 564 -12.40 -14.49 -9.40
CA PHE A 564 -12.16 -14.41 -7.96
C PHE A 564 -11.72 -15.79 -7.41
N LYS A 565 -12.44 -16.85 -7.78
CA LYS A 565 -12.15 -18.25 -7.43
C LYS A 565 -10.86 -18.78 -8.06
N ALA A 566 -10.47 -18.31 -9.24
CA ALA A 566 -9.17 -18.67 -9.81
C ALA A 566 -8.01 -17.97 -9.06
N MET A 567 -8.20 -16.72 -8.65
CA MET A 567 -7.09 -15.87 -8.17
C MET A 567 -6.77 -15.98 -6.67
N TRP A 568 -7.67 -16.53 -5.85
CA TRP A 568 -7.37 -16.71 -4.41
C TRP A 568 -6.41 -17.86 -4.13
N CYS A 569 -6.18 -18.77 -5.09
CA CYS A 569 -5.31 -19.94 -4.87
C CYS A 569 -3.88 -19.50 -4.52
N THR A 570 -3.42 -19.95 -3.35
CA THR A 570 -2.11 -19.60 -2.83
C THR A 570 -1.01 -20.41 -3.50
N LEU A 571 0.22 -19.87 -3.48
CA LEU A 571 1.41 -20.63 -3.83
C LEU A 571 1.46 -21.92 -3.01
N SER A 572 1.42 -23.08 -3.68
CA SER A 572 1.42 -24.38 -3.01
C SER A 572 2.80 -24.68 -2.46
N VAL A 573 3.05 -24.34 -1.19
CA VAL A 573 4.37 -24.58 -0.58
C VAL A 573 4.55 -26.07 -0.28
N THR A 574 5.38 -26.76 -1.07
CA THR A 574 5.85 -28.13 -0.85
C THR A 574 7.36 -28.27 -1.07
N SER A 575 8.12 -27.92 -0.02
CA SER A 575 9.50 -28.37 0.23
C SER A 575 10.65 -27.83 -0.67
N ARG A 576 11.64 -27.25 0.02
CA ARG A 576 13.01 -26.91 -0.40
C ARG A 576 13.18 -25.80 -1.46
N SER A 577 13.32 -24.55 -0.99
CA SER A 577 14.56 -23.75 -1.12
C SER A 577 14.39 -22.32 -0.58
N GLY A 578 15.37 -21.89 0.22
CA GLY A 578 16.19 -20.67 0.04
C GLY A 578 15.62 -19.26 0.03
N ALA A 579 14.40 -19.02 -0.46
CA ALA A 579 13.91 -17.64 -0.63
C ALA A 579 13.50 -17.02 0.71
N THR A 580 14.45 -16.32 1.31
CA THR A 580 14.24 -15.43 2.45
C THR A 580 13.47 -14.19 1.96
N MET A 581 12.17 -14.13 2.26
CA MET A 581 11.39 -12.91 2.03
C MET A 581 11.75 -11.86 3.08
N ASN A 582 12.68 -10.96 2.72
CA ASN A 582 12.90 -9.71 3.45
C ASN A 582 11.79 -8.71 3.05
N ALA A 583 10.58 -8.91 3.57
CA ALA A 583 9.58 -7.85 3.63
C ALA A 583 9.59 -7.32 5.06
N VAL A 584 10.41 -6.30 5.31
CA VAL A 584 10.30 -5.41 6.47
C VAL A 584 10.34 -4.02 5.87
N PHE A 585 9.17 -3.39 5.76
CA PHE A 585 9.04 -2.06 5.20
C PHE A 585 9.42 -1.04 6.29
N THR A 586 10.58 -0.42 6.11
CA THR A 586 10.88 0.92 6.64
C THR A 586 11.24 1.78 5.44
N SER A 587 10.96 3.08 5.51
CA SER A 587 10.92 4.06 4.42
C SER A 587 12.25 4.36 3.69
N ASN A 588 13.24 3.46 3.69
CA ASN A 588 14.48 3.61 2.94
C ASN A 588 15.03 2.25 2.45
N SER A 589 14.93 1.98 1.15
CA SER A 589 15.46 0.76 0.51
C SER A 589 16.66 1.06 -0.41
N SER A 590 17.83 1.33 0.19
CA SER A 590 19.10 1.32 -0.56
C SER A 590 20.13 0.40 0.12
N SER A 591 20.18 -0.87 -0.27
CA SER A 591 21.44 -1.63 -0.28
C SER A 591 21.32 -2.95 -1.05
N ALA A 592 22.31 -3.20 -1.91
CA ALA A 592 22.52 -4.46 -2.61
C ALA A 592 22.97 -5.58 -1.63
N PRO A 593 22.76 -6.87 -1.96
CA PRO A 593 23.14 -7.97 -1.09
C PRO A 593 24.66 -8.18 -1.11
N ALA A 594 25.32 -7.93 0.02
CA ALA A 594 26.67 -8.41 0.28
C ALA A 594 26.61 -9.84 0.87
N SER A 595 27.56 -10.67 0.45
CA SER A 595 27.69 -12.09 0.80
C SER A 595 27.59 -12.38 2.31
N LEU A 596 26.89 -13.46 2.65
CA LEU A 596 26.81 -14.05 4.00
C LEU A 596 28.22 -14.28 4.57
N GLY A 597 28.64 -13.38 5.47
CA GLY A 597 29.81 -13.58 6.32
C GLY A 597 29.52 -14.61 7.41
N ALA A 598 30.47 -15.52 7.64
CA ALA A 598 30.40 -16.60 8.60
C ALA A 598 30.37 -16.08 10.04
N ASN A 599 29.18 -16.00 10.63
CA ASN A 599 28.94 -16.00 12.08
C ASN A 599 27.46 -16.40 12.31
N ALA A 600 27.15 -17.69 12.15
CA ALA A 600 25.84 -18.22 12.52
C ALA A 600 25.87 -18.61 14.00
N ASN A 601 25.08 -17.91 14.83
CA ASN A 601 24.88 -18.27 16.24
C ASN A 601 23.95 -19.49 16.34
N THR A 602 24.06 -20.22 17.45
CA THR A 602 23.28 -21.44 17.76
C THR A 602 21.76 -21.26 17.73
N SER A 603 21.23 -20.04 17.89
CA SER A 603 19.79 -19.72 17.77
C SER A 603 19.28 -19.63 16.32
N ASP A 604 20.15 -19.46 15.32
CA ASP A 604 19.76 -19.37 13.90
C ASP A 604 19.61 -20.76 13.22
N LEU A 605 19.71 -21.86 14.00
CA LEU A 605 19.56 -23.25 13.55
C LEU A 605 18.23 -23.90 13.99
N GLU A 606 17.33 -23.15 14.64
CA GLU A 606 16.06 -23.61 15.23
C GLU A 606 15.16 -24.40 14.26
N TYR A 607 15.24 -24.13 12.96
CA TYR A 607 14.43 -24.80 11.93
C TYR A 607 15.03 -26.13 11.44
N GLN A 608 16.24 -26.51 11.88
CA GLN A 608 16.89 -27.75 11.41
C GLN A 608 16.17 -29.01 11.92
N GLU A 609 15.58 -28.94 13.12
CA GLU A 609 14.87 -30.05 13.78
C GLU A 609 13.39 -30.17 13.38
N VAL A 610 12.85 -29.19 12.65
CA VAL A 610 11.44 -29.18 12.23
C VAL A 610 11.24 -30.02 10.97
N THR A 611 10.41 -31.06 11.08
CA THR A 611 10.11 -32.02 10.00
C THR A 611 9.03 -31.54 9.04
N ASP A 612 8.05 -30.74 9.50
CA ASP A 612 7.02 -30.15 8.64
C ASP A 612 7.62 -29.08 7.70
N PRO A 613 7.58 -29.27 6.36
CA PRO A 613 8.18 -28.33 5.41
C PRO A 613 7.61 -26.91 5.50
N ARG A 614 6.32 -26.77 5.83
CA ARG A 614 5.67 -25.45 5.95
C ARG A 614 6.15 -24.73 7.21
N ALA A 615 6.11 -25.39 8.36
CA ALA A 615 6.66 -24.84 9.60
C ALA A 615 8.14 -24.47 9.47
N LYS A 616 8.94 -25.33 8.83
CA LYS A 616 10.36 -25.06 8.55
C LYS A 616 10.57 -23.78 7.74
N LYS A 617 9.83 -23.59 6.63
CA LYS A 617 9.94 -22.37 5.81
C LYS A 617 9.50 -21.12 6.57
N ARG A 618 8.45 -21.20 7.39
CA ARG A 618 8.03 -20.07 8.23
C ARG A 618 9.14 -19.64 9.19
N LEU A 619 9.77 -20.59 9.87
CA LEU A 619 10.89 -20.31 10.77
C LEU A 619 12.10 -19.75 10.00
N GLN A 620 12.40 -20.28 8.80
CA GLN A 620 13.44 -19.72 7.94
C GLN A 620 13.17 -18.26 7.53
N ASN A 621 11.94 -17.95 7.11
CA ASN A 621 11.53 -16.58 6.81
C ASN A 621 11.67 -15.67 8.04
N ARG A 622 11.25 -16.17 9.21
CA ARG A 622 11.35 -15.43 10.47
C ARG A 622 12.80 -15.17 10.87
N VAL A 623 13.69 -16.15 10.74
CA VAL A 623 15.14 -15.98 10.97
C VAL A 623 15.70 -14.92 10.02
N ALA A 624 15.32 -14.94 8.75
CA ALA A 624 15.78 -13.95 7.79
C ALA A 624 15.33 -12.52 8.12
N GLN A 625 14.06 -12.37 8.51
CA GLN A 625 13.49 -11.10 8.96
C GLN A 625 14.17 -10.64 10.26
N ARG A 626 14.52 -11.54 11.20
CA ARG A 626 15.37 -11.23 12.37
C ARG A 626 16.74 -10.75 11.92
N SER A 627 17.43 -11.49 11.05
CA SER A 627 18.76 -11.09 10.54
C SER A 627 18.72 -9.73 9.82
N TYR A 628 17.68 -9.45 9.04
CA TYR A 628 17.48 -8.15 8.40
C TYR A 628 17.31 -7.05 9.45
N ARG A 629 16.41 -7.22 10.43
CA ARG A 629 16.22 -6.25 11.52
C ARG A 629 17.50 -6.02 12.33
N ARG A 630 18.30 -7.07 12.58
CA ARG A 630 19.64 -6.94 13.21
C ARG A 630 20.57 -6.07 12.35
N ARG A 631 20.63 -6.31 11.04
CA ARG A 631 21.45 -5.51 10.10
C ARG A 631 21.01 -4.05 10.07
N VAL A 632 19.70 -3.79 10.01
CA VAL A 632 19.16 -2.43 10.03
C VAL A 632 19.49 -1.75 11.36
N LYS A 633 19.28 -2.41 12.50
CA LYS A 633 19.63 -1.88 13.82
C LYS A 633 21.13 -1.59 13.95
N SER A 634 22.00 -2.50 13.50
CA SER A 634 23.45 -2.29 13.47
C SER A 634 23.83 -1.13 12.55
N ARG A 635 23.19 -1.01 11.39
CA ARG A 635 23.45 0.10 10.45
C ARG A 635 23.03 1.44 11.05
N ILE A 636 21.90 1.50 11.75
CA ILE A 636 21.47 2.69 12.47
C ILE A 636 22.50 3.04 13.55
N ALA A 637 22.94 2.08 14.36
CA ALA A 637 23.97 2.31 15.38
C ALA A 637 25.31 2.78 14.78
N ASP A 638 25.76 2.20 13.66
CA ASP A 638 26.95 2.64 12.94
C ASP A 638 26.81 4.07 12.40
N LEU A 639 25.63 4.42 11.87
CA LEU A 639 25.34 5.76 11.39
C LEU A 639 25.33 6.76 12.55
N GLN A 640 24.70 6.42 13.67
CA GLN A 640 24.71 7.23 14.90
C GLN A 640 26.14 7.42 15.43
N LYS A 641 26.97 6.37 15.45
CA LYS A 641 28.37 6.48 15.85
C LYS A 641 29.17 7.38 14.91
N LYS A 642 28.92 7.31 13.60
CA LYS A 642 29.56 8.20 12.63
C LYS A 642 29.15 9.65 12.85
N VAL A 643 27.87 9.91 13.11
CA VAL A 643 27.37 11.24 13.46
C VAL A 643 28.10 11.76 14.70
N ALA A 644 28.18 10.98 15.78
CA ALA A 644 28.92 11.35 16.98
C ALA A 644 30.42 11.60 16.73
N GLN A 645 31.07 10.78 15.88
CA GLN A 645 32.47 11.00 15.50
C GLN A 645 32.69 12.26 14.65
N TYR A 646 31.73 12.62 13.81
CA TYR A 646 31.77 13.88 13.05
C TYR A 646 31.60 15.08 13.98
N GLU A 647 30.76 14.96 15.00
CA GLU A 647 30.58 15.98 16.05
C GLU A 647 31.86 16.16 16.89
N ASP A 648 32.49 15.06 17.33
CA ASP A 648 33.75 15.08 18.08
C ASP A 648 34.93 15.65 17.26
N ALA A 649 34.99 15.34 15.96
CA ALA A 649 36.04 15.84 15.07
C ALA A 649 35.91 17.34 14.76
N ASN A 650 34.70 17.89 14.84
CA ASN A 650 34.46 19.32 14.68
C ASN A 650 34.67 20.10 15.99
N SER A 651 34.38 19.50 17.16
CA SER A 651 34.71 20.11 18.46
C SER A 651 36.22 20.13 18.75
N SER A 652 36.99 19.23 18.14
CA SER A 652 38.45 19.15 18.27
C SER A 652 39.25 20.19 17.45
N LYS A 653 38.59 20.97 16.59
CA LYS A 653 39.25 22.01 15.75
C LYS A 653 39.25 23.41 16.37
N GLU A 654 38.66 23.58 17.55
CA GLU A 654 38.75 24.83 18.30
C GLU A 654 39.69 24.69 19.50
N GLY A 655 40.93 25.16 19.34
CA GLY A 655 41.81 25.51 20.45
C GLY A 655 43.28 25.66 20.04
N PRO A 656 44.13 26.33 20.86
CA PRO A 656 43.95 27.60 21.56
C PRO A 656 44.61 28.76 20.78
N GLU A 657 44.05 29.98 20.90
CA GLU A 657 44.68 31.20 20.38
C GLU A 657 46.07 31.39 21.02
N THR A 658 47.13 31.22 20.22
CA THR A 658 48.47 31.74 20.52
C THR A 658 48.76 32.88 19.55
N GLY A 659 48.90 34.07 20.11
CA GLY A 659 49.12 35.29 19.37
C GLY A 659 50.53 35.34 18.77
N GLU A 660 50.59 35.61 17.46
CA GLU A 660 51.53 36.57 16.86
C GLU A 660 51.09 36.86 15.41
N GLN A 661 50.66 38.10 15.15
CA GLN A 661 50.40 38.63 13.81
C GLN A 661 51.71 38.95 13.07
N PRO A 662 51.67 38.99 11.73
CA PRO A 662 52.13 40.20 11.06
C PRO A 662 51.05 40.87 10.18
N ARG A 663 50.99 42.20 10.37
CA ARG A 663 50.23 43.28 9.70
C ARG A 663 50.22 43.14 8.16
N LEU A 664 49.09 43.21 7.44
CA LEU A 664 48.17 44.32 7.12
C LEU A 664 48.80 45.55 6.42
N HIS A 665 48.41 45.75 5.15
CA HIS A 665 48.00 47.04 4.57
C HIS A 665 46.50 46.88 4.20
N GLU A 666 45.58 47.44 4.98
CA GLU A 666 44.99 48.79 4.84
C GLU A 666 43.93 48.89 3.72
N ASN A 667 42.65 48.73 4.08
CA ASN A 667 41.83 49.90 4.42
C ASN A 667 40.54 49.49 5.16
N SER A 668 40.40 50.08 6.34
CA SER A 668 39.33 49.94 7.33
C SER A 668 38.29 51.05 7.12
N VAL A 669 37.02 50.81 7.44
CA VAL A 669 36.32 51.47 8.57
C VAL A 669 35.12 50.61 8.98
N HIS A 670 35.22 50.10 10.21
CA HIS A 670 34.13 49.56 11.03
C HIS A 670 33.24 50.68 11.60
N GLN A 671 31.97 50.35 11.86
CA GLN A 671 31.30 50.80 13.08
C GLN A 671 30.71 49.60 13.85
N ARG A 672 30.95 49.61 15.16
CA ARG A 672 30.63 48.64 16.22
C ARG A 672 29.24 48.94 16.80
N ILE A 673 28.47 47.92 17.19
CA ILE A 673 27.71 47.88 18.46
C ILE A 673 27.65 46.41 18.97
N SER A 674 27.92 46.25 20.27
CA SER A 674 27.94 45.02 21.08
C SER A 674 26.56 44.70 21.66
N TYR A 675 26.23 43.43 21.98
CA TYR A 675 25.33 43.09 23.10
C TYR A 675 25.57 41.69 23.68
N THR A 676 25.34 41.60 24.99
CA THR A 676 25.63 40.55 25.99
C THR A 676 24.46 39.59 26.22
N SER A 677 24.76 38.34 26.60
CA SER A 677 23.81 37.31 27.08
C SER A 677 23.04 37.71 28.35
N PRO A 678 21.83 37.17 28.59
CA PRO A 678 21.23 37.11 29.92
C PRO A 678 21.22 35.70 30.51
N GLU A 679 21.65 35.63 31.77
CA GLU A 679 21.59 34.50 32.70
C GLU A 679 20.15 34.21 33.19
N ILE A 680 19.96 32.97 33.65
CA ILE A 680 18.78 32.44 34.35
C ILE A 680 18.80 32.92 35.82
N ILE A 681 17.71 33.53 36.30
CA ILE A 681 17.47 33.75 37.74
C ILE A 681 16.00 33.41 38.10
N ASN A 682 15.84 32.47 39.04
CA ASN A 682 14.60 32.11 39.75
C ASN A 682 13.96 33.31 40.48
N PRO A 683 12.62 33.28 40.70
CA PRO A 683 12.18 33.61 42.07
C PRO A 683 10.89 32.90 42.54
N GLY A 684 10.86 32.60 43.84
CA GLY A 684 9.73 32.89 44.73
C GLY A 684 10.27 33.61 45.98
N PRO A 685 9.48 33.99 47.02
CA PRO A 685 8.02 34.11 47.12
C PRO A 685 7.52 35.48 47.71
N THR A 686 6.19 35.67 47.69
CA THR A 686 5.32 36.41 48.65
C THR A 686 5.30 37.95 48.80
N GLN A 687 4.05 38.42 48.94
CA GLN A 687 3.50 39.52 49.76
C GLN A 687 3.48 40.96 49.22
N GLY A 688 2.26 41.51 49.17
CA GLY A 688 1.99 42.80 49.83
C GLY A 688 1.40 43.94 49.00
N LEU A 689 0.05 44.02 49.00
CA LEU A 689 -0.77 45.20 49.28
C LEU A 689 -0.77 46.46 48.38
N ARG A 690 -2.04 46.79 47.98
CA ARG A 690 -2.70 48.12 47.93
C ARG A 690 -2.20 49.12 46.87
N GLU A 691 -2.98 50.00 46.25
CA GLU A 691 -4.39 50.46 46.15
C GLU A 691 -4.21 51.63 45.11
N VAL A 692 -5.08 51.99 44.15
CA VAL A 692 -6.31 52.78 44.31
C VAL A 692 -6.62 53.51 42.96
N ILE A 693 -7.87 53.39 42.50
CA ILE A 693 -8.78 54.37 41.84
C ILE A 693 -8.62 54.82 40.36
N GLY A 694 -9.75 54.67 39.62
CA GLY A 694 -10.31 55.69 38.72
C GLY A 694 -10.86 55.19 37.37
N SER A 695 -12.06 54.57 37.26
CA SER A 695 -13.41 55.18 37.05
C SER A 695 -13.75 55.73 35.65
N ARG A 696 -14.74 55.10 34.97
CA ARG A 696 -15.90 55.62 34.16
C ARG A 696 -16.22 54.63 33.01
N SER A 697 -17.36 53.93 32.90
CA SER A 697 -18.82 54.23 32.90
C SER A 697 -19.37 54.93 31.65
N SER A 698 -20.11 54.16 30.82
CA SER A 698 -21.37 54.50 30.09
C SER A 698 -21.76 53.25 29.27
N ARG A 699 -22.78 52.43 29.56
CA ARG A 699 -24.26 52.62 29.56
C ARG A 699 -24.78 53.42 28.37
N GLU A 700 -25.42 52.73 27.42
CA GLU A 700 -26.71 53.13 26.87
C GLU A 700 -27.50 51.94 26.33
N LYS A 701 -28.82 52.02 26.55
CA LYS A 701 -29.87 51.06 26.21
C LYS A 701 -30.59 51.54 24.95
N SER A 702 -31.16 50.62 24.18
CA SER A 702 -32.45 50.86 23.51
C SER A 702 -33.21 49.54 23.28
N GLN A 703 -34.40 49.48 23.89
CA GLN A 703 -35.49 48.53 23.64
C GLN A 703 -36.36 49.04 22.49
N GLU A 704 -36.99 48.13 21.73
CA GLU A 704 -38.41 48.09 21.33
C GLU A 704 -38.60 46.91 20.33
N ASN A 705 -39.28 45.81 20.67
CA ASN A 705 -40.73 45.52 20.73
C ASN A 705 -41.47 45.43 19.36
N SER A 706 -41.86 44.21 18.98
CA SER A 706 -43.18 43.84 18.39
C SER A 706 -43.15 42.33 18.06
N THR A 707 -43.73 41.40 18.84
CA THR A 707 -45.14 40.98 19.05
C THR A 707 -45.76 40.01 18.02
N HIS A 708 -46.27 38.89 18.57
CA HIS A 708 -47.37 37.99 18.11
C HIS A 708 -47.07 36.97 17.00
N LYS A 709 -47.41 35.66 17.07
CA LYS A 709 -48.33 34.79 17.87
C LYS A 709 -47.73 33.36 17.78
N SER A 710 -47.55 32.56 18.84
CA SER A 710 -48.51 31.80 19.69
C SER A 710 -49.44 30.82 18.95
N GLN A 711 -49.19 29.52 19.13
CA GLN A 711 -50.12 28.41 19.49
C GLN A 711 -49.26 27.13 19.64
N ASN A 712 -48.76 26.76 20.84
CA ASN A 712 -49.38 25.96 21.92
C ASN A 712 -50.23 24.78 21.43
N TYR A 713 -49.86 23.54 21.78
CA TYR A 713 -50.43 22.82 22.93
C TYR A 713 -49.53 21.65 23.38
N THR A 714 -49.53 21.47 24.69
CA THR A 714 -48.70 20.60 25.54
C THR A 714 -49.57 19.47 26.12
N LEU A 715 -48.92 18.47 26.73
CA LEU A 715 -49.40 17.51 27.76
C LEU A 715 -50.13 16.25 27.24
N SER A 716 -49.96 15.01 27.74
CA SER A 716 -49.05 14.32 28.68
C SER A 716 -49.58 12.84 28.79
N PRO A 717 -49.01 11.93 29.61
CA PRO A 717 -48.88 10.48 29.33
C PRO A 717 -49.89 9.56 30.05
N ALA A 718 -49.89 8.26 29.70
CA ALA A 718 -50.43 7.13 30.49
C ALA A 718 -49.78 5.81 29.99
N SER A 719 -48.87 5.16 30.73
CA SER A 719 -49.05 4.20 31.85
C SER A 719 -49.51 2.78 31.46
N SER A 720 -48.54 1.85 31.47
CA SER A 720 -48.54 0.47 32.01
C SER A 720 -49.85 -0.34 32.14
N ARG A 721 -49.83 -1.58 31.62
CA ARG A 721 -50.30 -2.78 32.36
C ARG A 721 -49.77 -4.10 31.77
N ALA A 722 -49.32 -4.97 32.67
CA ALA A 722 -48.88 -6.34 32.42
C ALA A 722 -50.03 -7.35 32.64
N LEU A 723 -49.97 -8.52 31.96
CA LEU A 723 -50.18 -9.88 32.48
C LEU A 723 -50.16 -10.90 31.31
N GLY A 724 -49.49 -12.03 31.51
CA GLY A 724 -49.19 -13.03 30.47
C GLY A 724 -50.12 -14.24 30.41
N ASN A 725 -49.83 -15.15 29.48
CA ASN A 725 -49.75 -16.60 29.69
C ASN A 725 -49.26 -17.32 28.40
N GLU A 726 -48.64 -18.47 28.64
CA GLU A 726 -48.03 -19.43 27.70
C GLU A 726 -49.00 -19.99 26.64
N ILE A 727 -48.45 -20.49 25.50
CA ILE A 727 -48.75 -21.79 24.86
C ILE A 727 -47.75 -22.04 23.68
N SER A 728 -47.11 -23.23 23.74
CA SER A 728 -46.48 -24.11 22.74
C SER A 728 -46.48 -23.78 21.22
N GLY A 729 -45.37 -24.09 20.52
CA GLY A 729 -45.17 -24.10 19.04
C GLY A 729 -45.90 -25.23 18.27
N PRO A 730 -45.57 -25.61 16.99
CA PRO A 730 -44.30 -25.51 16.22
C PRO A 730 -44.48 -25.05 14.72
N PRO A 731 -43.76 -25.58 13.69
CA PRO A 731 -42.50 -25.10 13.06
C PRO A 731 -42.69 -24.53 11.62
N VAL A 732 -41.68 -23.84 11.07
CA VAL A 732 -41.67 -23.47 9.63
C VAL A 732 -40.39 -23.93 8.92
N THR A 733 -40.64 -24.45 7.73
CA THR A 733 -39.89 -25.36 6.86
C THR A 733 -38.77 -24.72 6.05
N LYS A 734 -37.70 -25.51 5.86
CA LYS A 734 -36.68 -25.37 4.80
C LYS A 734 -37.32 -25.42 3.41
N ALA A 735 -36.94 -24.51 2.52
CA ALA A 735 -37.10 -24.66 1.08
C ALA A 735 -35.72 -24.64 0.42
N VAL A 736 -35.21 -25.83 0.14
CA VAL A 736 -34.11 -26.10 -0.79
C VAL A 736 -34.75 -26.25 -2.17
N ARG A 737 -34.26 -25.52 -3.18
CA ARG A 737 -34.53 -25.84 -4.59
C ARG A 737 -33.21 -26.08 -5.32
N SER A 738 -32.96 -27.37 -5.52
CA SER A 738 -32.06 -27.96 -6.49
C SER A 738 -32.51 -27.64 -7.93
N TYR A 739 -31.57 -27.29 -8.82
CA TYR A 739 -31.77 -27.44 -10.26
C TYR A 739 -30.86 -28.56 -10.78
N GLN A 740 -31.51 -29.60 -11.31
CA GLN A 740 -30.91 -30.72 -12.01
C GLN A 740 -30.75 -30.40 -13.50
N GLN A 741 -29.71 -31.02 -14.06
CA GLN A 741 -29.35 -31.15 -15.47
C GLN A 741 -30.52 -31.59 -16.37
N VAL A 742 -30.59 -31.04 -17.59
CA VAL A 742 -31.18 -31.70 -18.75
C VAL A 742 -30.29 -31.47 -19.98
N GLY A 743 -29.80 -32.57 -20.54
CA GLY A 743 -29.12 -32.65 -21.84
C GLY A 743 -30.08 -32.83 -23.02
N PRO A 744 -29.58 -33.10 -24.24
CA PRO A 744 -29.88 -32.29 -25.42
C PRO A 744 -30.88 -32.90 -26.40
N GLY A 745 -31.44 -32.08 -27.31
CA GLY A 745 -32.14 -32.60 -28.50
C GLY A 745 -32.85 -31.59 -29.41
N ARG A 746 -32.29 -31.48 -30.63
CA ARG A 746 -32.93 -31.32 -31.95
C ARG A 746 -33.13 -29.93 -32.57
N GLU A 747 -32.49 -29.80 -33.73
CA GLU A 747 -32.71 -28.88 -34.85
C GLU A 747 -34.18 -28.81 -35.33
N PRO A 748 -34.52 -27.79 -36.14
CA PRO A 748 -34.68 -28.09 -37.57
C PRO A 748 -34.05 -27.06 -38.54
N GLN A 749 -33.81 -27.58 -39.75
CA GLN A 749 -33.14 -27.02 -40.91
C GLN A 749 -33.96 -25.99 -41.73
N GLN A 750 -33.20 -25.04 -42.30
CA GLN A 750 -33.22 -24.48 -43.68
C GLN A 750 -34.47 -23.82 -44.28
N SER A 751 -34.29 -22.57 -44.76
CA SER A 751 -34.49 -22.21 -46.18
C SER A 751 -33.94 -20.82 -46.56
N ARG A 752 -32.97 -20.87 -47.47
CA ARG A 752 -32.37 -19.87 -48.39
C ARG A 752 -33.16 -18.59 -48.75
N ARG A 753 -32.46 -17.44 -48.85
CA ARG A 753 -32.19 -16.76 -50.15
C ARG A 753 -31.14 -15.65 -50.06
N SER A 754 -30.40 -15.55 -51.16
CA SER A 754 -29.23 -14.76 -51.52
C SER A 754 -29.45 -13.26 -51.74
N GLY A 755 -28.39 -12.46 -51.58
CA GLY A 755 -28.25 -11.14 -52.20
C GLY A 755 -26.92 -10.46 -51.88
N PHE A 756 -25.98 -10.51 -52.82
CA PHE A 756 -24.77 -9.67 -52.88
C PHE A 756 -25.13 -8.17 -52.88
N ILE A 757 -24.24 -7.31 -52.37
CA ILE A 757 -23.64 -6.13 -53.06
C ILE A 757 -22.67 -5.41 -52.08
N ALA A 758 -21.61 -4.86 -52.68
CA ALA A 758 -20.38 -4.33 -52.13
C ALA A 758 -20.48 -2.98 -51.37
N GLU A 759 -19.46 -2.76 -50.53
CA GLU A 759 -18.69 -1.51 -50.28
C GLU A 759 -18.79 -0.42 -51.37
N PRO A 760 -18.66 0.90 -51.05
CA PRO A 760 -17.32 1.44 -50.74
C PRO A 760 -17.20 2.71 -49.86
N GLU A 761 -15.93 3.01 -49.58
CA GLU A 761 -15.28 4.17 -48.99
C GLU A 761 -15.54 5.56 -49.63
N GLU A 762 -15.16 6.57 -48.83
CA GLU A 762 -14.42 7.81 -49.18
C GLU A 762 -15.10 9.20 -49.39
N ALA A 763 -14.41 10.18 -48.78
CA ALA A 763 -14.13 11.57 -49.23
C ALA A 763 -15.01 12.77 -48.81
N ASN A 764 -14.49 13.52 -47.81
CA ASN A 764 -14.11 14.95 -47.82
C ASN A 764 -14.70 15.91 -48.89
N ARG A 765 -15.29 17.05 -48.46
CA ARG A 765 -14.81 18.44 -48.76
C ARG A 765 -15.74 19.58 -48.26
N TYR A 766 -15.06 20.67 -47.88
CA TYR A 766 -15.41 22.04 -47.49
C TYR A 766 -16.48 22.79 -48.32
N VAL A 767 -17.06 23.87 -47.76
CA VAL A 767 -17.08 25.27 -48.32
C VAL A 767 -17.79 26.30 -47.39
N HIS A 768 -17.03 27.36 -47.05
CA HIS A 768 -17.26 28.81 -46.81
C HIS A 768 -18.42 29.48 -46.00
N GLN A 769 -17.96 30.48 -45.22
CA GLN A 769 -18.58 31.61 -44.49
C GLN A 769 -19.39 32.63 -45.35
N PRO A 770 -20.05 33.65 -44.75
CA PRO A 770 -19.40 34.97 -44.59
C PRO A 770 -19.66 35.75 -43.27
N HIS A 771 -18.74 36.67 -42.98
CA HIS A 771 -18.70 37.71 -41.94
C HIS A 771 -19.69 38.87 -42.14
N PHE A 772 -20.01 39.61 -41.06
CA PHE A 772 -20.32 41.06 -41.07
C PHE A 772 -19.89 41.73 -39.75
N ASP A 773 -19.36 42.96 -39.86
CA ASP A 773 -18.69 43.79 -38.84
C ASP A 773 -19.62 44.84 -38.17
N ASP A 774 -19.32 45.08 -36.89
CA ASP A 774 -19.11 46.34 -36.12
C ASP A 774 -20.15 47.49 -36.04
N THR A 775 -20.53 47.92 -34.82
CA THR A 775 -20.31 49.28 -34.21
C THR A 775 -21.15 49.63 -32.93
N THR A 776 -20.43 49.80 -31.81
CA THR A 776 -20.43 50.89 -30.77
C THR A 776 -21.56 51.21 -29.72
N VAL A 777 -21.08 51.40 -28.46
CA VAL A 777 -21.54 52.17 -27.24
C VAL A 777 -22.73 51.63 -26.40
N GLY A 778 -22.73 51.48 -25.07
CA GLY A 778 -21.77 51.71 -23.97
C GLY A 778 -22.39 51.45 -22.55
N GLN A 779 -21.51 51.35 -21.54
CA GLN A 779 -21.67 51.48 -20.06
C GLN A 779 -22.25 50.35 -19.15
N ASN A 780 -21.31 49.73 -18.41
CA ASN A 780 -21.23 49.43 -16.96
C ASN A 780 -22.43 48.87 -16.15
N ASN A 781 -22.29 47.61 -15.70
CA ASN A 781 -21.97 47.22 -14.30
C ASN A 781 -22.33 45.74 -14.06
N GLY A 782 -21.38 44.92 -13.61
CA GLY A 782 -21.66 43.55 -13.19
C GLY A 782 -20.42 42.69 -12.99
N SER A 783 -20.05 42.50 -11.73
CA SER A 783 -19.09 41.51 -11.21
C SER A 783 -19.08 40.21 -12.00
N ALA A 784 -18.03 39.97 -12.78
CA ALA A 784 -17.75 38.69 -13.41
C ALA A 784 -16.64 37.97 -12.62
N ILE A 785 -17.06 36.99 -11.83
CA ILE A 785 -16.21 35.88 -11.40
C ILE A 785 -15.87 35.10 -12.67
N LEU A 786 -14.60 35.14 -13.08
CA LEU A 786 -14.11 34.40 -14.23
C LEU A 786 -14.01 32.91 -13.90
N SER A 787 -14.82 32.10 -14.58
CA SER A 787 -14.62 30.65 -14.75
C SER A 787 -13.33 30.41 -15.55
N PRO A 788 -12.45 29.45 -15.20
CA PRO A 788 -11.30 29.13 -16.03
C PRO A 788 -11.72 28.13 -17.12
N ALA A 789 -12.35 28.64 -18.18
CA ALA A 789 -12.38 27.96 -19.47
C ALA A 789 -11.23 28.52 -20.33
N THR A 790 -10.28 27.65 -20.69
CA THR A 790 -9.37 27.82 -21.85
C THR A 790 -8.75 29.21 -22.04
N VAL A 791 -7.98 29.68 -21.06
CA VAL A 791 -6.99 30.74 -21.29
C VAL A 791 -5.79 30.09 -22.00
N PRO A 792 -5.24 30.66 -23.09
CA PRO A 792 -3.94 30.22 -23.61
C PRO A 792 -2.96 30.24 -22.44
N ARG A 793 -2.28 29.11 -22.17
CA ARG A 793 -1.29 29.10 -21.07
C ARG A 793 -0.27 30.19 -21.37
N GLU A 794 -0.40 31.30 -20.66
CA GLU A 794 0.60 32.33 -20.58
C GLU A 794 1.95 31.65 -20.32
N SER A 795 3.01 32.18 -20.96
CA SER A 795 4.35 31.67 -20.73
C SER A 795 4.64 31.62 -19.23
N LEU A 796 5.52 30.70 -18.79
CA LEU A 796 5.94 30.61 -17.39
C LEU A 796 6.31 32.01 -16.85
N ASN A 797 7.00 32.80 -17.68
CA ASN A 797 7.36 34.17 -17.39
C ASN A 797 6.15 35.08 -17.12
N ALA A 798 5.16 35.09 -18.01
CA ALA A 798 3.95 35.90 -17.85
C ALA A 798 3.12 35.50 -16.61
N ARG A 799 3.05 34.20 -16.31
CA ARG A 799 2.37 33.71 -15.09
C ARG A 799 3.06 34.18 -13.82
N PHE A 800 4.38 34.07 -13.76
CA PHE A 800 5.14 34.54 -12.60
C PHE A 800 5.13 36.06 -12.50
N GLN A 801 5.15 36.79 -13.62
CA GLN A 801 5.02 38.25 -13.63
C GLN A 801 3.68 38.70 -13.03
N ASN A 802 2.57 38.09 -13.45
CA ASN A 802 1.25 38.36 -12.88
C ASN A 802 1.19 38.05 -11.37
N ILE A 803 1.83 36.96 -10.94
CA ILE A 803 1.93 36.61 -9.51
C ILE A 803 2.72 37.68 -8.75
N MET A 804 3.89 38.10 -9.25
CA MET A 804 4.71 39.13 -8.61
C MET A 804 3.97 40.48 -8.49
N GLU A 805 3.19 40.86 -9.50
CA GLU A 805 2.35 42.06 -9.46
C GLU A 805 1.25 41.96 -8.38
N CYS A 806 0.63 40.78 -8.24
CA CYS A 806 -0.35 40.53 -7.19
C CYS A 806 0.29 40.54 -5.79
N VAL A 807 1.47 39.93 -5.63
CA VAL A 807 2.23 39.91 -4.37
C VAL A 807 2.50 41.33 -3.88
N GLY A 808 3.02 42.19 -4.77
CA GLY A 808 3.28 43.60 -4.45
C GLY A 808 2.02 44.40 -4.17
N ALA A 809 0.93 44.16 -4.91
CA ALA A 809 -0.35 44.82 -4.67
C ALA A 809 -0.99 44.46 -3.32
N MET A 810 -0.69 43.27 -2.79
CA MET A 810 -1.17 42.77 -1.50
C MET A 810 -0.31 43.20 -0.31
N GLY A 811 0.76 43.98 -0.55
CA GLY A 811 1.59 44.56 0.50
C GLY A 811 2.77 43.70 0.96
N PHE A 812 3.09 42.63 0.25
CA PHE A 812 4.32 41.85 0.49
C PHE A 812 5.49 42.42 -0.33
N GLU A 813 6.68 42.47 0.26
CA GLU A 813 7.85 43.10 -0.37
C GLU A 813 8.43 42.24 -1.50
N SER A 814 8.23 40.93 -1.45
CA SER A 814 8.71 39.97 -2.45
C SER A 814 7.90 38.66 -2.40
N PHE A 815 8.15 37.77 -3.36
CA PHE A 815 7.60 36.41 -3.30
C PHE A 815 8.13 35.65 -2.09
N ASP A 816 9.41 35.84 -1.75
CA ASP A 816 10.05 35.19 -0.62
C ASP A 816 9.44 35.66 0.71
N ASP A 817 9.07 36.95 0.80
CA ASP A 817 8.34 37.53 1.92
C ASP A 817 6.94 36.91 2.07
N LEU A 818 6.17 36.82 0.97
CA LEU A 818 4.87 36.14 0.98
C LEU A 818 4.98 34.67 1.44
N VAL A 819 5.92 33.92 0.87
CA VAL A 819 6.11 32.50 1.19
C VAL A 819 6.57 32.33 2.63
N THR A 820 7.45 33.20 3.11
CA THR A 820 7.91 33.20 4.51
C THR A 820 6.74 33.47 5.45
N SER A 821 5.95 34.54 5.24
CA SER A 821 4.74 34.81 6.02
C SER A 821 3.76 33.63 5.98
N TYR A 822 3.54 33.03 4.81
CA TYR A 822 2.68 31.85 4.72
C TYR A 822 3.22 30.66 5.51
N TYR A 823 4.52 30.45 5.67
CA TYR A 823 5.07 29.31 6.40
C TYR A 823 5.54 29.61 7.83
N VAL A 824 5.63 30.86 8.24
CA VAL A 824 6.10 31.28 9.58
C VAL A 824 4.99 31.87 10.42
N ASP A 825 4.11 32.70 9.85
CA ASP A 825 3.08 33.40 10.62
C ASP A 825 1.92 32.49 11.04
N GLU A 826 1.19 32.93 12.05
CA GLU A 826 -0.01 32.26 12.56
C GLU A 826 -1.27 32.79 11.85
N PHE A 827 -2.07 31.86 11.33
CA PHE A 827 -3.43 32.16 10.87
C PHE A 827 -4.43 31.86 11.98
N GLU A 828 -5.59 32.53 11.95
CA GLU A 828 -6.70 32.27 12.87
C GLU A 828 -7.00 30.78 12.97
N GLU A 829 -7.03 30.27 14.20
CA GLU A 829 -7.19 28.86 14.51
C GLU A 829 -8.49 28.32 13.92
N ALA A 830 -8.42 27.13 13.29
CA ALA A 830 -9.51 26.50 12.53
C ALA A 830 -9.96 27.20 11.23
N SER A 831 -9.25 28.23 10.75
CA SER A 831 -9.49 28.78 9.41
C SER A 831 -9.05 27.81 8.31
N LYS A 832 -9.62 27.96 7.10
CA LYS A 832 -9.19 27.17 5.93
C LYS A 832 -7.69 27.34 5.65
N LEU A 833 -7.17 28.56 5.82
CA LEU A 833 -5.75 28.86 5.65
C LEU A 833 -4.89 28.18 6.73
N PHE A 834 -5.33 28.17 7.98
CA PHE A 834 -4.68 27.42 9.06
C PHE A 834 -4.54 25.93 8.73
N HIS A 835 -5.62 25.30 8.26
CA HIS A 835 -5.58 23.87 7.91
C HIS A 835 -4.75 23.58 6.65
N GLU A 836 -4.82 24.42 5.61
CA GLU A 836 -3.99 24.25 4.41
C GLU A 836 -2.51 24.51 4.69
N GLN A 837 -2.18 25.51 5.52
CA GLN A 837 -0.82 25.81 5.96
C GLN A 837 -0.26 24.62 6.75
N ARG A 838 -1.01 24.13 7.74
CA ARG A 838 -0.62 22.95 8.53
C ARG A 838 -0.44 21.71 7.67
N PHE A 839 -1.38 21.43 6.77
CA PHE A 839 -1.27 20.28 5.85
C PHE A 839 -0.06 20.44 4.93
N SER A 840 0.19 21.65 4.42
CA SER A 840 1.35 21.94 3.60
C SER A 840 2.64 21.70 4.37
N ARG A 841 2.79 22.24 5.59
CA ARG A 841 3.98 22.07 6.44
C ARG A 841 4.29 20.59 6.71
N ILE A 842 3.26 19.78 6.98
CA ILE A 842 3.44 18.35 7.34
C ILE A 842 3.67 17.46 6.11
N ARG A 843 2.98 17.72 4.99
CA ARG A 843 2.87 16.74 3.89
C ARG A 843 3.49 17.18 2.57
N ARG A 844 3.53 18.48 2.27
CA ARG A 844 3.94 19.00 0.94
C ARG A 844 5.28 19.73 0.98
N LEU A 845 5.49 20.56 1.99
CA LEU A 845 6.70 21.37 2.16
C LEU A 845 7.99 20.52 2.15
N PRO A 846 8.05 19.32 2.77
CA PRO A 846 9.23 18.46 2.65
C PRO A 846 9.55 18.07 1.20
N GLY A 847 8.52 17.81 0.39
CA GLY A 847 8.68 17.52 -1.04
C GLY A 847 9.16 18.73 -1.83
N VAL A 848 8.64 19.93 -1.52
CA VAL A 848 9.08 21.18 -2.15
C VAL A 848 10.56 21.46 -1.86
N PHE A 849 11.02 21.30 -0.62
CA PHE A 849 12.43 21.43 -0.29
C PHE A 849 13.30 20.41 -1.03
N ALA A 850 12.86 19.15 -1.11
CA ALA A 850 13.59 18.13 -1.85
C ALA A 850 13.71 18.48 -3.34
N GLU A 851 12.64 18.97 -3.97
CA GLU A 851 12.65 19.39 -5.37
C GLU A 851 13.52 20.63 -5.61
N ILE A 852 13.50 21.61 -4.71
CA ILE A 852 14.38 22.79 -4.77
C ILE A 852 15.84 22.37 -4.63
N LEU A 853 16.17 21.48 -3.70
CA LEU A 853 17.53 20.99 -3.49
C LEU A 853 18.05 20.18 -4.68
N GLU A 854 17.20 19.38 -5.32
CA GLU A 854 17.55 18.67 -6.55
C GLU A 854 17.71 19.64 -7.73
N GLY A 855 16.80 20.60 -7.85
CA GLY A 855 16.86 21.66 -8.86
C GLY A 855 18.12 22.51 -8.74
N ALA A 856 18.54 22.81 -7.51
CA ALA A 856 19.73 23.60 -7.20
C ALA A 856 21.04 22.97 -7.68
N ARG A 857 21.05 21.66 -7.98
CA ARG A 857 22.21 20.98 -8.60
C ARG A 857 22.45 21.44 -10.03
N LYS A 858 21.45 22.03 -10.67
CA LYS A 858 21.51 22.58 -12.03
C LYS A 858 21.79 24.09 -12.05
N TRP A 859 21.80 24.74 -10.89
CA TRP A 859 22.13 26.18 -10.78
C TRP A 859 23.63 26.40 -10.88
N GLU A 860 24.03 27.62 -11.20
CA GLU A 860 25.44 27.97 -11.21
C GLU A 860 26.03 27.85 -9.78
N PRO A 861 27.33 27.49 -9.63
CA PRO A 861 27.94 27.30 -8.32
C PRO A 861 27.81 28.50 -7.37
N SER A 862 27.76 29.73 -7.90
CA SER A 862 27.55 30.95 -7.11
C SER A 862 26.12 31.08 -6.59
N GLU A 863 25.12 30.60 -7.34
CA GLU A 863 23.70 30.72 -7.00
C GLU A 863 23.29 29.68 -5.95
N ARG A 864 23.84 28.46 -6.02
CA ARG A 864 23.53 27.40 -5.05
C ARG A 864 24.28 27.51 -3.72
N ARG A 865 25.28 28.39 -3.62
CA ARG A 865 26.16 28.49 -2.45
C ARG A 865 25.40 28.86 -1.18
N GLY A 866 24.58 29.91 -1.22
CA GLY A 866 23.84 30.38 -0.04
C GLY A 866 22.84 29.35 0.49
N LEU A 867 22.14 28.65 -0.41
CA LEU A 867 21.23 27.55 -0.03
C LEU A 867 21.99 26.40 0.64
N GLY A 868 23.17 26.04 0.12
CA GLY A 868 24.00 25.00 0.72
C GLY A 868 24.52 25.36 2.10
N GLU A 869 24.88 26.63 2.32
CA GLU A 869 25.33 27.14 3.62
C GLU A 869 24.19 27.14 4.66
N GLU A 870 22.96 27.54 4.29
CA GLU A 870 21.83 27.51 5.21
C GLU A 870 21.38 26.08 5.56
N VAL A 871 21.38 25.15 4.59
CA VAL A 871 21.11 23.73 4.85
C VAL A 871 22.12 23.15 5.82
N LEU A 872 23.40 23.51 5.67
CA LEU A 872 24.45 23.06 6.57
C LEU A 872 24.23 23.59 7.98
N LYS A 873 23.90 24.88 8.11
CA LYS A 873 23.64 25.56 9.38
C LYS A 873 22.41 25.00 10.11
N GLU A 874 21.32 24.75 9.41
CA GLU A 874 20.13 24.14 10.02
C GLU A 874 20.38 22.66 10.38
N THR A 875 21.13 21.93 9.57
CA THR A 875 21.55 20.56 9.91
C THR A 875 22.38 20.56 11.19
N GLU A 876 23.29 21.53 11.34
CA GLU A 876 24.09 21.72 12.55
C GLU A 876 23.21 22.08 13.76
N ALA A 877 22.24 22.98 13.61
CA ALA A 877 21.32 23.38 14.68
C ALA A 877 20.43 22.22 15.18
N VAL A 878 19.90 21.40 14.27
CA VAL A 878 19.11 20.20 14.62
C VAL A 878 19.96 19.19 15.39
N LEU A 879 21.19 18.94 14.93
CA LEU A 879 22.12 18.04 15.61
C LEU A 879 22.47 18.56 17.02
N MET A 880 22.69 19.87 17.18
CA MET A 880 22.94 20.46 18.51
C MET A 880 21.74 20.32 19.46
N LEU A 881 20.52 20.51 18.97
CA LEU A 881 19.28 20.35 19.75
C LEU A 881 19.08 18.90 20.20
N GLU A 882 19.17 17.93 19.27
CA GLU A 882 19.04 16.50 19.57
C GLU A 882 20.12 16.02 20.56
N ASN A 883 21.35 16.53 20.43
CA ASN A 883 22.43 16.22 21.35
C ASN A 883 22.19 16.82 22.75
N SER A 884 21.61 18.02 22.84
CA SER A 884 21.24 18.63 24.13
C SER A 884 20.13 17.87 24.88
N GLU A 885 19.13 17.34 24.16
CA GLU A 885 18.07 16.52 24.73
C GLU A 885 18.58 15.14 25.17
N ALA A 886 19.50 14.55 24.38
CA ALA A 886 20.17 13.31 24.72
C ALA A 886 21.06 13.47 25.97
N TRP A 887 21.79 14.59 26.09
CA TRP A 887 22.59 14.91 27.28
C TRP A 887 21.76 15.16 28.53
N GLN A 888 20.62 15.87 28.42
CA GLN A 888 19.71 16.05 29.56
C GLN A 888 19.10 14.72 30.03
N SER A 889 18.78 13.83 29.08
CA SER A 889 18.27 12.50 29.37
C SER A 889 19.34 11.63 30.06
N LEU A 890 20.57 11.65 29.57
CA LEU A 890 21.72 10.95 30.18
C LEU A 890 22.08 11.52 31.55
N GLN A 891 22.03 12.84 31.74
CA GLN A 891 22.31 13.48 33.02
C GLN A 891 21.28 13.05 34.07
N SER A 892 20.00 12.99 33.72
CA SER A 892 18.93 12.52 34.64
C SER A 892 19.11 11.06 35.07
N ILE A 893 19.60 10.20 34.16
CA ILE A 893 19.89 8.78 34.43
C ILE A 893 21.15 8.67 35.31
N THR A 894 22.14 9.49 35.04
CA THR A 894 23.41 9.51 35.78
C THR A 894 23.20 10.05 37.19
N ASP A 895 22.40 11.10 37.37
CA ASP A 895 22.03 11.65 38.67
C ASP A 895 21.18 10.64 39.48
N ALA A 896 20.26 9.93 38.81
CA ALA A 896 19.49 8.85 39.44
C ALA A 896 20.36 7.64 39.83
N ALA A 897 21.39 7.31 39.04
CA ALA A 897 22.35 6.25 39.37
C ALA A 897 23.30 6.68 40.51
N MET A 898 23.80 7.92 40.50
CA MET A 898 24.66 8.46 41.56
C MET A 898 23.91 8.58 42.90
N ALA A 899 22.63 8.94 42.89
CA ALA A 899 21.78 8.95 44.09
C ALA A 899 21.51 7.54 44.66
N LYS A 900 21.56 6.51 43.81
CA LYS A 900 21.31 5.11 44.19
C LYS A 900 22.57 4.42 44.76
N ASP A 901 23.74 4.75 44.22
CA ASP A 901 25.01 4.11 44.58
C ASP A 901 25.91 4.96 45.50
N ASN A 902 25.49 6.18 45.85
CA ASN A 902 26.17 7.11 46.77
C ASN A 902 27.61 7.45 46.33
N ILE A 903 27.83 7.55 45.02
CA ILE A 903 29.12 7.83 44.39
C ILE A 903 29.20 9.33 44.08
N SER A 904 30.29 9.98 44.46
CA SER A 904 30.49 11.42 44.18
C SER A 904 30.85 11.67 42.71
N THR A 905 30.47 12.84 42.20
CA THR A 905 30.76 13.28 40.82
C THR A 905 32.25 13.21 40.47
N GLU A 906 33.13 13.40 41.45
CA GLU A 906 34.60 13.33 41.30
C GLU A 906 35.12 11.90 41.05
N GLN A 907 34.44 10.87 41.58
CA GLN A 907 34.82 9.47 41.34
C GLN A 907 34.41 8.98 39.94
N VAL A 908 33.35 9.54 39.37
CA VAL A 908 32.92 9.20 38.00
C VAL A 908 33.90 9.78 36.97
N TYR A 909 34.36 11.02 37.18
CA TYR A 909 35.34 11.65 36.29
C TYR A 909 36.72 10.95 36.28
N GLN A 910 37.13 10.30 37.39
CA GLN A 910 38.36 9.51 37.40
C GLN A 910 38.23 8.15 36.67
N ASN A 911 37.04 7.55 36.69
CA ASN A 911 36.80 6.26 36.02
C ASN A 911 36.59 6.37 34.51
N LEU A 912 36.22 7.56 34.00
CA LEU A 912 36.06 7.81 32.56
C LEU A 912 37.38 8.19 31.86
N ASN A 913 38.39 8.60 32.61
CA ASN A 913 39.72 8.98 32.10
C ASN A 913 40.80 7.90 32.29
N ALA A 914 40.43 6.70 32.74
CA ALA A 914 41.27 5.50 32.86
C ALA A 914 40.85 4.46 31.83
#